data_AF-A0AAV2V114-F1
#
_entry.id   AF-A0AAV2V114-F1
#
_cell.length_a   1.000
_cell.length_b   1.000
_cell.length_c   1.000
_cell.angle_alpha   90.00
_cell.angle_beta   90.00
_cell.angle_gamma   90.00
#
_symmetry.space_group_name_H-M   'P 1'
#
loop_
_entity.id
_entity.type
_entity.pdbx_description
1 polymer ?
#
loop_
_entity_poly.entity_id
_entity_poly.type
_entity_poly.pdbx_seq_one_letter_code
_entity_poly.pdbx_strand_id
1 'polypeptide(L)'
;MVINMVDVIKFKEPERCDYLYIDENNKVHILLPIVGGDEIGLDNTCQTAVELITFFYGSAHSGVTKYSAEHQLSEYKRQLEEDIKAINSQKKISPHAYDDLLNEKIERLQQIEKYIELIQVLKKQYDEKNDIRQLRTGGIPQLPSGVKEIIKSSENAFAVRLSPYDNDKFTRFDDPLFNVKRNISKYDTPSRQAPIPIYEGLGYRLRSTLFPGDKTPTPINKKSSKEKIVETVLAQVDADYMKDGDKEQKLEELKKLIQQELVKIDSNLSVNMSRDGKEVNLSYLDIVMALDDDSTIKDWIEGIIEVSIDPSVWEAQASSPFYDGAKEIKSDHEADRISIRVQYLLAEANIYCKTNKLSDANFGEFFDKEPHATEIAKRVKEGFTQGAEIEPIIYDYINSNHAELGLKSPLTGEQQQEITEKFTRHYNTIKESPHFDEFFVADPDKKGNIFSHQGRISCHFLDFFTRQTKGKHPLGDLASHQEALQEGTSNRLHHKNEVVAQGYEKLDQFKKEVVKLLAENKPKELLDYLVATSPTGVPNYSMLSKETQNYIAYNRNWPAIQKELEKATSIPESQKQDLSRLLSRDNLQHDNLSAITWSKYSSKPLLDVELNKIAEGLELTAKIYNEKRGREWWFKGSRNEARKTQCEELQRVSKEINTLLQSESLTKSQVLEKVLNSIETLDKIDRDISAESNWFQSTLQKEVRLFRDQLKDICQLDKYAFKSTKLDEIISLEMEEQFQKIQDPAVQQIVRDLPSHCHNDEAIEFFKTLNPEEAAKVASYLSLEYREINKSTDKKTLLEQDIPRLFKEVNTQLLSKLKEEKAIDEQVHEKLSQLADKIAPEHFTRNNIIKWSTNPEKLEESNLNELIKSVQSPTTKQTSKQFREAMGEITGRNEPPTDTLGHTI
;
A
#
# COMPACT_ATOMS: atom_id res chain seq x y z
N MET A 1 34.02 15.35 -9.78
CA MET A 1 33.46 16.60 -9.26
C MET A 1 32.93 16.29 -7.87
N VAL A 2 33.45 16.93 -6.82
CA VAL A 2 32.87 16.88 -5.47
C VAL A 2 32.72 18.33 -5.05
N ILE A 3 31.56 18.91 -5.34
CA ILE A 3 31.10 20.11 -4.64
C ILE A 3 30.65 19.58 -3.27
N ASN A 4 31.17 20.18 -2.19
CA ASN A 4 31.01 19.79 -0.78
C ASN A 4 29.71 19.01 -0.50
N MET A 5 29.80 17.67 -0.48
CA MET A 5 28.70 16.83 0.00
C MET A 5 28.45 17.16 1.46
N VAL A 6 27.23 17.56 1.79
CA VAL A 6 26.75 17.54 3.17
C VAL A 6 26.87 16.09 3.65
N ASP A 7 27.50 15.88 4.81
CA ASP A 7 27.60 14.56 5.45
C ASP A 7 26.19 14.16 5.95
N VAL A 8 25.43 13.46 5.11
CA VAL A 8 24.05 13.02 5.37
C VAL A 8 23.99 11.49 5.41
N ILE A 9 23.53 10.95 6.53
CA ILE A 9 23.13 9.55 6.68
C ILE A 9 21.70 9.41 6.15
N LYS A 10 21.55 8.57 5.13
CA LYS A 10 20.26 8.20 4.55
C LYS A 10 19.94 6.77 5.00
N PHE A 11 19.05 6.61 5.98
CA PHE A 11 18.62 5.30 6.43
C PHE A 11 17.86 4.57 5.31
N LYS A 12 18.26 3.33 5.06
CA LYS A 12 17.85 2.52 3.90
C LYS A 12 16.90 1.39 4.25
N GLU A 13 16.88 0.92 5.51
CA GLU A 13 15.94 -0.12 5.93
C GLU A 13 14.49 0.36 5.72
N PRO A 14 13.71 -0.34 4.88
CA PRO A 14 12.35 0.08 4.55
C PRO A 14 11.33 -0.37 5.60
N GLU A 15 10.28 0.43 5.80
CA GLU A 15 9.15 0.08 6.67
C GLU A 15 8.31 -1.09 6.13
N ARG A 16 8.41 -1.39 4.84
CA ARG A 16 7.74 -2.51 4.17
C ARG A 16 8.72 -3.29 3.30
N CYS A 17 8.70 -4.61 3.44
CA CYS A 17 9.37 -5.55 2.55
C CYS A 17 8.40 -6.71 2.25
N ASP A 18 8.42 -7.23 1.02
CA ASP A 18 7.54 -8.32 0.64
C ASP A 18 7.82 -9.58 1.48
N TYR A 19 6.75 -10.27 1.91
CA TYR A 19 6.77 -11.48 2.78
C TYR A 19 7.22 -11.26 4.22
N LEU A 20 7.75 -10.09 4.56
CA LEU A 20 8.36 -9.81 5.86
C LEU A 20 7.39 -9.05 6.75
N TYR A 21 7.11 -9.64 7.90
CA TYR A 21 6.41 -9.03 9.02
C TYR A 21 7.34 -8.98 10.23
N ILE A 22 7.33 -7.87 10.97
CA ILE A 22 8.07 -7.73 12.23
C ILE A 22 7.07 -7.38 13.32
N ASP A 23 7.02 -8.22 14.36
CA ASP A 23 6.11 -8.02 15.48
C ASP A 23 6.56 -6.87 16.41
N GLU A 24 5.73 -6.55 17.40
CA GLU A 24 6.01 -5.50 18.39
C GLU A 24 7.25 -5.78 19.27
N ASN A 25 7.72 -7.03 19.31
CA ASN A 25 8.89 -7.47 20.06
C ASN A 25 10.14 -7.58 19.17
N ASN A 26 10.12 -6.97 17.99
CA ASN A 26 11.20 -6.97 17.01
C ASN A 26 11.56 -8.37 16.47
N LYS A 27 10.63 -9.32 16.52
CA LYS A 27 10.79 -10.65 15.91
C LYS A 27 10.39 -10.60 14.44
N VAL A 28 11.27 -11.10 13.60
CA VAL A 28 11.07 -11.23 12.15
C VAL A 28 10.28 -12.50 11.86
N HIS A 29 9.25 -12.37 11.05
CA HIS A 29 8.42 -13.44 10.53
C HIS A 29 8.40 -13.39 9.00
N ILE A 30 8.76 -14.49 8.36
CA ILE A 30 8.59 -14.67 6.91
C ILE A 30 7.31 -15.45 6.66
N LEU A 31 6.43 -14.85 5.86
CA LEU A 31 5.13 -15.40 5.49
C LEU A 31 5.24 -15.99 4.09
N LEU A 32 5.05 -17.30 3.99
CA LEU A 32 5.03 -18.04 2.73
C LEU A 32 3.62 -17.95 2.13
N PRO A 33 3.44 -17.27 0.98
CA PRO A 33 2.13 -17.09 0.40
C PRO A 33 1.62 -18.40 -0.24
N ILE A 34 0.32 -18.66 -0.08
CA ILE A 34 -0.38 -19.79 -0.70
C ILE A 34 -1.10 -19.29 -1.95
N VAL A 35 -1.89 -18.22 -1.83
CA VAL A 35 -2.64 -17.56 -2.91
C VAL A 35 -2.73 -16.05 -2.67
N GLY A 36 -2.88 -15.26 -3.74
CA GLY A 36 -3.26 -13.85 -3.64
C GLY A 36 -4.69 -13.69 -3.13
N GLY A 37 -4.93 -12.71 -2.27
CA GLY A 37 -6.21 -12.48 -1.61
C GLY A 37 -6.06 -12.11 -0.13
N ASP A 38 -7.13 -11.60 0.48
CA ASP A 38 -7.17 -11.25 1.90
C ASP A 38 -7.95 -12.31 2.71
N GLU A 39 -9.26 -12.41 2.49
CA GLU A 39 -10.11 -13.47 3.05
C GLU A 39 -10.36 -14.59 2.03
N ILE A 40 -10.50 -14.26 0.74
CA ILE A 40 -10.73 -15.22 -0.33
C ILE A 40 -9.61 -15.18 -1.37
N GLY A 41 -9.13 -16.36 -1.76
CA GLY A 41 -8.15 -16.54 -2.80
C GLY A 41 -8.69 -16.15 -4.18
N LEU A 42 -7.98 -15.25 -4.85
CA LEU A 42 -8.25 -14.84 -6.24
C LEU A 42 -7.60 -15.79 -7.25
N ASP A 43 -6.45 -16.35 -6.88
CA ASP A 43 -5.77 -17.38 -7.64
C ASP A 43 -6.41 -18.74 -7.38
N ASN A 44 -7.05 -19.31 -8.40
CA ASN A 44 -7.60 -20.65 -8.30
C ASN A 44 -7.14 -21.51 -9.49
N THR A 45 -7.39 -22.82 -9.38
CA THR A 45 -7.03 -23.81 -10.40
C THR A 45 -5.55 -23.70 -10.78
N CYS A 46 -5.24 -23.28 -12.01
CA CYS A 46 -3.90 -23.23 -12.54
C CYS A 46 -3.06 -22.01 -12.10
N GLN A 47 -3.69 -20.97 -11.53
CA GLN A 47 -2.99 -19.79 -11.03
C GLN A 47 -2.53 -19.93 -9.57
N THR A 48 -3.04 -20.91 -8.83
CA THR A 48 -2.72 -21.17 -7.41
C THR A 48 -1.21 -21.20 -7.08
N ALA A 49 -0.35 -21.55 -8.05
CA ALA A 49 1.09 -21.66 -7.82
C ALA A 49 1.90 -20.37 -8.05
N VAL A 50 1.28 -19.28 -8.56
CA VAL A 50 1.99 -18.03 -8.94
C VAL A 50 2.79 -17.45 -7.77
N GLU A 51 2.15 -17.33 -6.61
CA GLU A 51 2.77 -16.74 -5.42
C GLU A 51 3.95 -17.59 -4.91
N LEU A 52 3.82 -18.93 -4.93
CA LEU A 52 4.90 -19.83 -4.52
C LEU A 52 6.08 -19.84 -5.50
N ILE A 53 5.82 -19.78 -6.81
CA ILE A 53 6.88 -19.64 -7.82
C ILE A 53 7.68 -18.37 -7.55
N THR A 54 6.96 -17.27 -7.36
CA THR A 54 7.55 -15.96 -7.05
C THR A 54 8.42 -16.04 -5.80
N PHE A 55 7.89 -16.59 -4.71
CA PHE A 55 8.60 -16.67 -3.43
C PHE A 55 9.94 -17.41 -3.55
N PHE A 56 9.96 -18.61 -4.17
CA PHE A 56 11.16 -19.46 -4.16
C PHE A 56 12.20 -19.11 -5.21
N TYR A 57 11.76 -18.70 -6.40
CA TYR A 57 12.64 -18.56 -7.55
C TYR A 57 12.71 -17.15 -8.10
N GLY A 58 11.83 -16.27 -7.61
CA GLY A 58 11.45 -15.14 -8.42
C GLY A 58 10.90 -15.62 -9.76
N SER A 59 10.97 -14.79 -10.78
CA SER A 59 10.80 -15.27 -12.13
C SER A 59 11.78 -14.58 -13.05
N ALA A 60 12.27 -15.32 -14.02
CA ALA A 60 12.98 -14.78 -15.16
C ALA A 60 12.39 -15.48 -16.38
N HIS A 61 11.33 -14.90 -16.91
CA HIS A 61 10.98 -15.07 -18.30
C HIS A 61 10.81 -13.67 -18.89
N SER A 62 11.35 -13.45 -20.08
CA SER A 62 11.26 -12.16 -20.78
C SER A 62 12.06 -10.97 -20.20
N GLY A 63 13.15 -11.24 -19.46
CA GLY A 63 14.27 -10.29 -19.31
C GLY A 63 14.43 -9.55 -17.98
N VAL A 64 13.47 -9.55 -17.06
CA VAL A 64 13.68 -9.03 -15.69
C VAL A 64 13.43 -10.12 -14.67
N THR A 65 14.27 -10.11 -13.64
CA THR A 65 14.23 -11.09 -12.55
C THR A 65 13.33 -10.54 -11.46
N LYS A 66 12.14 -11.12 -11.25
CA LYS A 66 11.46 -10.96 -9.97
C LYS A 66 12.41 -11.47 -8.90
N TYR A 67 12.48 -10.76 -7.79
CA TYR A 67 13.35 -11.14 -6.70
C TYR A 67 12.61 -12.15 -5.82
N SER A 68 13.16 -13.35 -5.72
CA SER A 68 12.73 -14.34 -4.73
C SER A 68 12.74 -13.73 -3.33
N ALA A 69 12.07 -14.37 -2.38
CA ALA A 69 12.18 -14.01 -0.97
C ALA A 69 13.65 -13.96 -0.54
N GLU A 70 14.47 -14.92 -0.98
CA GLU A 70 15.92 -14.93 -0.75
C GLU A 70 16.61 -13.63 -1.21
N HIS A 71 16.29 -13.14 -2.41
CA HIS A 71 16.87 -11.90 -2.92
C HIS A 71 16.35 -10.66 -2.20
N GLN A 72 15.03 -10.56 -1.97
CA GLN A 72 14.43 -9.43 -1.25
C GLN A 72 15.01 -9.31 0.16
N LEU A 73 15.14 -10.44 0.87
CA LEU A 73 15.73 -10.48 2.20
C LEU A 73 17.24 -10.18 2.17
N SER A 74 17.96 -10.62 1.14
CA SER A 74 19.39 -10.27 0.97
C SER A 74 19.59 -8.77 0.76
N GLU A 75 18.67 -8.14 0.03
CA GLU A 75 18.69 -6.69 -0.16
C GLU A 75 18.33 -5.94 1.13
N TYR A 76 17.31 -6.40 1.86
CA TYR A 76 16.98 -5.87 3.18
C TYR A 76 18.16 -5.99 4.16
N LYS A 77 18.86 -7.12 4.13
CA LYS A 77 20.11 -7.34 4.87
C LYS A 77 21.17 -6.30 4.49
N ARG A 78 21.43 -6.07 3.20
CA ARG A 78 22.41 -5.06 2.75
C ARG A 78 22.06 -3.67 3.30
N GLN A 79 20.80 -3.29 3.22
CA GLN A 79 20.30 -2.01 3.72
C GLN A 79 20.49 -1.86 5.23
N LEU A 80 20.22 -2.93 6.00
CA LEU A 80 20.52 -2.98 7.44
C LEU A 80 22.01 -2.82 7.73
N GLU A 81 22.88 -3.54 7.00
CA GLU A 81 24.34 -3.45 7.16
C GLU A 81 24.86 -2.03 6.90
N GLU A 82 24.30 -1.35 5.89
CA GLU A 82 24.63 0.04 5.57
C GLU A 82 24.20 1.00 6.66
N ASP A 83 22.97 0.86 7.17
CA ASP A 83 22.46 1.67 8.28
C ASP A 83 23.29 1.47 9.55
N ILE A 84 23.61 0.22 9.89
CA ILE A 84 24.45 -0.14 11.04
C ILE A 84 25.84 0.47 10.88
N LYS A 85 26.45 0.39 9.70
CA LYS A 85 27.75 1.00 9.41
C LYS A 85 27.69 2.53 9.53
N ALA A 86 26.61 3.15 9.05
CA ALA A 86 26.41 4.58 9.14
C ALA A 86 26.26 5.04 10.61
N ILE A 87 25.47 4.33 11.43
CA ILE A 87 25.36 4.61 12.88
C ILE A 87 26.72 4.46 13.57
N ASN A 88 27.46 3.38 13.29
CA ASN A 88 28.78 3.17 13.88
C ASN A 88 29.81 4.24 13.49
N SER A 89 29.64 4.92 12.35
CA SER A 89 30.49 6.06 11.98
C SER A 89 30.33 7.23 12.96
N GLN A 90 29.12 7.41 13.52
CA GLN A 90 28.78 8.48 14.47
C GLN A 90 29.24 8.17 15.89
N LYS A 91 29.48 6.89 16.23
CA LYS A 91 30.01 6.49 17.54
C LYS A 91 31.38 7.06 17.86
N LYS A 92 32.14 7.49 16.85
CA LYS A 92 33.41 8.20 17.01
C LYS A 92 33.22 9.61 17.59
N ILE A 93 32.04 10.21 17.37
CA ILE A 93 31.68 11.57 17.78
C ILE A 93 30.81 11.54 19.05
N SER A 94 29.84 10.62 19.10
CA SER A 94 28.97 10.38 20.26
C SER A 94 28.87 8.88 20.54
N PRO A 95 29.47 8.35 21.62
CA PRO A 95 29.50 6.91 21.91
C PRO A 95 28.11 6.26 21.95
N HIS A 96 27.10 7.03 22.35
CA HIS A 96 25.71 6.60 22.48
C HIS A 96 24.86 6.81 21.22
N ALA A 97 25.44 7.27 20.11
CA ALA A 97 24.70 7.61 18.90
C ALA A 97 23.78 6.47 18.45
N TYR A 98 22.48 6.73 18.51
CA TYR A 98 21.40 5.85 18.05
C TYR A 98 21.41 4.43 18.63
N ASP A 99 21.86 4.24 19.88
CA ASP A 99 22.03 2.90 20.48
C ASP A 99 20.77 2.01 20.41
N ASP A 100 19.58 2.55 20.71
CA ASP A 100 18.33 1.79 20.63
C ASP A 100 18.04 1.34 19.19
N LEU A 101 18.12 2.28 18.22
CA LEU A 101 17.90 1.98 16.80
C LEU A 101 18.96 0.98 16.26
N LEU A 102 20.20 1.07 16.74
CA LEU A 102 21.27 0.15 16.38
C LEU A 102 20.99 -1.26 16.86
N ASN A 103 20.59 -1.42 18.13
CA ASN A 103 20.26 -2.72 18.71
C ASN A 103 19.08 -3.35 17.97
N GLU A 104 18.01 -2.59 17.77
CA GLU A 104 16.83 -3.01 17.01
C GLU A 104 17.21 -3.50 15.59
N LYS A 105 18.07 -2.76 14.87
CA LYS A 105 18.54 -3.13 13.52
C LYS A 105 19.43 -4.38 13.51
N ILE A 106 20.33 -4.53 14.49
CA ILE A 106 21.22 -5.70 14.61
C ILE A 106 20.41 -6.97 14.90
N GLU A 107 19.43 -6.90 15.80
CA GLU A 107 18.55 -8.03 16.10
C GLU A 107 17.81 -8.50 14.85
N ARG A 108 17.26 -7.57 14.05
CA ARG A 108 16.60 -7.92 12.78
C ARG A 108 17.57 -8.52 11.77
N LEU A 109 18.78 -7.95 11.63
CA LEU A 109 19.81 -8.46 10.73
C LEU A 109 20.13 -9.94 11.01
N GLN A 110 20.36 -10.29 12.28
CA GLN A 110 20.69 -11.66 12.68
C GLN A 110 19.56 -12.66 12.38
N GLN A 111 18.32 -12.24 12.56
CA GLN A 111 17.15 -13.07 12.25
C GLN A 111 16.99 -13.26 10.74
N ILE A 112 17.15 -12.19 9.95
CA ILE A 112 17.08 -12.20 8.48
C ILE A 112 18.15 -13.12 7.88
N GLU A 113 19.38 -13.06 8.39
CA GLU A 113 20.47 -13.94 7.97
C GLU A 113 20.11 -15.43 8.11
N LYS A 114 19.50 -15.80 9.24
CA LYS A 114 19.04 -17.17 9.49
C LYS A 114 17.92 -17.57 8.54
N TYR A 115 16.94 -16.71 8.28
CA TYR A 115 15.88 -17.02 7.30
C TYR A 115 16.44 -17.24 5.88
N ILE A 116 17.41 -16.43 5.44
CA ILE A 116 18.08 -16.60 4.15
C ILE A 116 18.77 -17.98 4.09
N GLU A 117 19.50 -18.35 5.14
CA GLU A 117 20.14 -19.66 5.25
C GLU A 117 19.13 -20.81 5.13
N LEU A 118 18.01 -20.73 5.87
CA LEU A 118 16.97 -21.75 5.83
C LEU A 118 16.37 -21.91 4.42
N ILE A 119 16.09 -20.81 3.70
CA ILE A 119 15.59 -20.87 2.32
C ILE A 119 16.61 -21.57 1.40
N GLN A 120 17.90 -21.25 1.55
CA GLN A 120 18.97 -21.85 0.75
C GLN A 120 19.14 -23.34 1.03
N VAL A 121 19.16 -23.72 2.31
CA VAL A 121 19.29 -25.12 2.76
C VAL A 121 18.08 -25.94 2.30
N LEU A 122 16.88 -25.41 2.44
CA LEU A 122 15.65 -26.05 1.98
C LEU A 122 15.72 -26.39 0.48
N LYS A 123 16.06 -25.42 -0.37
CA LYS A 123 16.15 -25.58 -1.82
C LYS A 123 17.28 -26.53 -2.26
N LYS A 124 18.41 -26.55 -1.53
CA LYS A 124 19.61 -27.32 -1.91
C LYS A 124 19.61 -28.74 -1.36
N GLN A 125 19.15 -28.95 -0.13
CA GLN A 125 19.32 -30.20 0.60
C GLN A 125 18.00 -30.97 0.79
N TYR A 126 16.86 -30.28 0.86
CA TYR A 126 15.58 -30.90 1.23
C TYR A 126 14.55 -30.95 0.09
N ASP A 127 14.98 -30.67 -1.15
CA ASP A 127 14.16 -30.77 -2.36
C ASP A 127 14.51 -31.99 -3.24
N GLU A 128 14.91 -33.11 -2.63
CA GLU A 128 15.32 -34.34 -3.35
C GLU A 128 14.22 -34.89 -4.28
N LYS A 129 12.94 -34.65 -3.93
CA LYS A 129 11.77 -35.05 -4.72
C LYS A 129 11.35 -34.02 -5.76
N ASN A 130 12.07 -32.91 -5.88
CA ASN A 130 11.73 -31.76 -6.73
C ASN A 130 10.33 -31.19 -6.43
N ASP A 131 9.90 -31.23 -5.17
CA ASP A 131 8.58 -30.76 -4.73
C ASP A 131 8.47 -29.23 -4.77
N ILE A 132 9.59 -28.53 -4.56
CA ILE A 132 9.73 -27.08 -4.77
C ILE A 132 10.15 -26.81 -6.21
N ARG A 133 11.14 -27.54 -6.76
CA ARG A 133 11.62 -27.34 -8.15
C ARG A 133 10.55 -27.51 -9.21
N GLN A 134 9.57 -28.40 -8.99
CA GLN A 134 8.44 -28.56 -9.91
C GLN A 134 7.56 -27.32 -10.04
N LEU A 135 7.61 -26.37 -9.08
CA LEU A 135 6.98 -25.06 -9.23
C LEU A 135 7.44 -24.35 -10.51
N ARG A 136 8.73 -24.41 -10.81
CA ARG A 136 9.32 -23.76 -11.99
C ARG A 136 9.27 -24.64 -13.25
N THR A 137 9.43 -25.95 -13.10
CA THR A 137 9.59 -26.86 -14.25
C THR A 137 8.32 -27.54 -14.70
N GLY A 138 7.29 -27.62 -13.84
CA GLY A 138 6.02 -28.26 -14.16
C GLY A 138 5.21 -27.46 -15.19
N GLY A 139 4.52 -28.17 -16.09
CA GLY A 139 3.59 -27.53 -17.03
C GLY A 139 2.40 -26.87 -16.31
N ILE A 140 1.85 -27.56 -15.30
CA ILE A 140 0.84 -27.00 -14.39
C ILE A 140 1.27 -27.33 -12.95
N PRO A 141 1.98 -26.42 -12.26
CA PRO A 141 2.60 -26.71 -10.98
C PRO A 141 1.63 -27.13 -9.87
N GLN A 142 2.13 -27.87 -8.88
CA GLN A 142 1.37 -28.32 -7.70
C GLN A 142 1.78 -27.55 -6.44
N LEU A 143 0.89 -27.47 -5.45
CA LEU A 143 1.27 -27.03 -4.11
C LEU A 143 2.29 -28.02 -3.50
N PRO A 144 3.39 -27.56 -2.88
CA PRO A 144 4.32 -28.44 -2.18
C PRO A 144 3.64 -29.21 -1.05
N SER A 145 4.17 -30.39 -0.73
CA SER A 145 3.61 -31.28 0.30
C SER A 145 3.46 -30.62 1.67
N GLY A 146 4.46 -29.87 2.13
CA GLY A 146 4.37 -29.11 3.38
C GLY A 146 3.21 -28.11 3.39
N VAL A 147 2.92 -27.44 2.26
CA VAL A 147 1.78 -26.50 2.15
C VAL A 147 0.45 -27.25 2.22
N LYS A 148 0.34 -28.41 1.55
CA LYS A 148 -0.86 -29.25 1.62
C LYS A 148 -1.14 -29.72 3.06
N GLU A 149 -0.11 -30.11 3.80
CA GLU A 149 -0.24 -30.50 5.21
C GLU A 149 -0.69 -29.34 6.10
N ILE A 150 -0.21 -28.12 5.83
CA ILE A 150 -0.62 -26.89 6.54
C ILE A 150 -2.10 -26.60 6.28
N ILE A 151 -2.53 -26.60 5.01
CA ILE A 151 -3.93 -26.38 4.62
C ILE A 151 -4.82 -27.44 5.29
N LYS A 152 -4.44 -28.71 5.22
CA LYS A 152 -5.19 -29.82 5.80
C LYS A 152 -5.34 -29.72 7.33
N SER A 153 -4.35 -29.14 8.01
CA SER A 153 -4.37 -28.96 9.47
C SER A 153 -4.88 -27.59 9.92
N SER A 154 -5.38 -26.77 8.99
CA SER A 154 -5.87 -25.44 9.31
C SER A 154 -7.19 -25.47 10.08
N GLU A 155 -7.31 -24.59 11.07
CA GLU A 155 -8.55 -24.35 11.81
C GLU A 155 -9.33 -23.13 11.30
N ASN A 156 -8.68 -22.25 10.55
CA ASN A 156 -9.21 -20.96 10.13
C ASN A 156 -9.24 -20.74 8.62
N ALA A 157 -8.75 -21.69 7.81
CA ALA A 157 -8.84 -21.58 6.36
C ALA A 157 -9.17 -22.91 5.71
N PHE A 158 -10.10 -22.88 4.75
CA PHE A 158 -10.64 -24.07 4.12
C PHE A 158 -10.83 -23.86 2.62
N ALA A 159 -10.55 -24.91 1.86
CA ALA A 159 -10.91 -24.94 0.45
C ALA A 159 -12.35 -25.40 0.28
N VAL A 160 -13.01 -24.87 -0.76
CA VAL A 160 -14.34 -25.29 -1.20
C VAL A 160 -14.28 -25.64 -2.67
N ARG A 161 -14.97 -26.72 -3.07
CA ARG A 161 -15.02 -27.20 -4.45
C ARG A 161 -16.46 -27.26 -4.93
N LEU A 162 -16.74 -26.55 -6.02
CA LEU A 162 -18.08 -26.40 -6.59
C LEU A 162 -18.21 -27.22 -7.89
N SER A 163 -19.40 -27.19 -8.48
CA SER A 163 -19.71 -27.85 -9.76
C SER A 163 -20.25 -26.87 -10.82
N PRO A 164 -19.39 -26.03 -11.42
CA PRO A 164 -19.74 -25.33 -12.67
C PRO A 164 -20.05 -26.34 -13.78
N TYR A 165 -20.79 -25.93 -14.81
CA TYR A 165 -21.09 -26.81 -15.93
C TYR A 165 -19.82 -27.20 -16.69
N ASP A 166 -19.04 -26.19 -17.11
CA ASP A 166 -17.74 -26.35 -17.77
C ASP A 166 -16.61 -26.35 -16.73
N ASN A 167 -16.49 -27.47 -16.02
CA ASN A 167 -15.54 -27.63 -14.93
C ASN A 167 -14.10 -27.91 -15.41
N ASP A 168 -13.13 -27.39 -14.66
CA ASP A 168 -11.71 -27.64 -14.85
C ASP A 168 -11.21 -28.77 -13.92
N LYS A 169 -10.62 -29.83 -14.48
CA LYS A 169 -10.05 -30.93 -13.68
C LYS A 169 -8.78 -30.54 -12.92
N PHE A 170 -8.12 -29.44 -13.28
CA PHE A 170 -6.84 -29.02 -12.70
C PHE A 170 -7.03 -28.22 -11.40
N THR A 171 -7.82 -28.76 -10.47
CA THR A 171 -7.95 -28.25 -9.10
C THR A 171 -6.64 -28.42 -8.32
N ARG A 172 -6.38 -27.58 -7.31
CA ARG A 172 -5.12 -27.54 -6.54
C ARG A 172 -5.28 -27.74 -5.04
N PHE A 173 -6.50 -27.59 -4.52
CA PHE A 173 -6.76 -27.83 -3.11
C PHE A 173 -7.35 -29.23 -2.92
N ASP A 174 -6.54 -30.17 -2.45
CA ASP A 174 -6.89 -31.60 -2.45
C ASP A 174 -7.83 -32.02 -1.30
N ASP A 175 -7.87 -31.24 -0.21
CA ASP A 175 -8.68 -31.51 0.99
C ASP A 175 -9.75 -30.42 1.21
N PRO A 176 -10.77 -30.28 0.32
CA PRO A 176 -11.82 -29.28 0.49
C PRO A 176 -12.81 -29.65 1.61
N LEU A 177 -13.20 -28.67 2.42
CA LEU A 177 -14.23 -28.80 3.46
C LEU A 177 -15.62 -29.00 2.84
N PHE A 178 -15.94 -28.21 1.82
CA PHE A 178 -17.15 -28.33 1.03
C PHE A 178 -16.82 -28.94 -0.33
N ASN A 179 -17.47 -30.03 -0.69
CA ASN A 179 -17.24 -30.70 -1.97
C ASN A 179 -18.52 -31.35 -2.50
N VAL A 180 -18.76 -31.20 -3.80
CA VAL A 180 -19.91 -31.76 -4.53
C VAL A 180 -19.47 -32.52 -5.79
N LYS A 181 -20.36 -33.38 -6.32
CA LYS A 181 -20.19 -34.10 -7.58
C LYS A 181 -20.05 -33.12 -8.75
N ARG A 182 -19.15 -33.44 -9.69
CA ARG A 182 -18.80 -32.60 -10.85
C ARG A 182 -18.95 -33.39 -12.15
N ASN A 183 -19.19 -32.66 -13.24
CA ASN A 183 -19.15 -33.22 -14.60
C ASN A 183 -17.75 -33.78 -14.93
N ILE A 184 -17.67 -34.62 -15.97
CA ILE A 184 -16.38 -35.01 -16.54
C ILE A 184 -15.85 -33.80 -17.31
N SER A 185 -14.73 -33.25 -16.86
CA SER A 185 -14.13 -32.05 -17.45
C SER A 185 -13.86 -32.24 -18.94
N LYS A 186 -14.01 -31.16 -19.73
CA LYS A 186 -13.63 -31.17 -21.15
C LYS A 186 -12.18 -31.65 -21.34
N TYR A 187 -11.29 -31.40 -20.39
CA TYR A 187 -9.88 -31.82 -20.47
C TYR A 187 -9.65 -33.33 -20.33
N ASP A 188 -10.68 -34.10 -19.99
CA ASP A 188 -10.69 -35.57 -20.02
C ASP A 188 -11.40 -36.13 -21.25
N THR A 189 -11.92 -35.26 -22.12
CA THR A 189 -12.52 -35.66 -23.41
C THR A 189 -11.49 -35.59 -24.55
N PRO A 190 -11.64 -36.41 -25.60
CA PRO A 190 -10.76 -36.34 -26.77
C PRO A 190 -10.77 -34.99 -27.49
N SER A 191 -11.93 -34.32 -27.58
CA SER A 191 -12.08 -33.04 -28.30
C SER A 191 -11.65 -31.84 -27.46
N ARG A 192 -11.66 -31.93 -26.13
CA ARG A 192 -11.37 -30.83 -25.20
C ARG A 192 -12.24 -29.57 -25.36
N GLN A 193 -13.40 -29.71 -25.99
CA GLN A 193 -14.29 -28.58 -26.29
C GLN A 193 -15.44 -28.44 -25.31
N ALA A 194 -16.03 -29.54 -24.85
CA ALA A 194 -17.19 -29.53 -23.97
C ALA A 194 -17.06 -30.63 -22.88
N PRO A 195 -17.59 -30.39 -21.68
CA PRO A 195 -17.65 -31.40 -20.62
C PRO A 195 -18.68 -32.49 -20.96
N ILE A 196 -18.58 -33.65 -20.29
CA ILE A 196 -19.65 -34.67 -20.32
C ILE A 196 -20.51 -34.48 -19.05
N PRO A 197 -21.79 -34.09 -19.18
CA PRO A 197 -22.65 -33.83 -18.04
C PRO A 197 -22.98 -35.11 -17.28
N ILE A 198 -23.04 -35.00 -15.96
CA ILE A 198 -23.67 -36.00 -15.09
C ILE A 198 -25.10 -35.55 -14.76
N TYR A 199 -25.99 -36.52 -14.54
CA TYR A 199 -27.44 -36.28 -14.34
C TYR A 199 -27.89 -36.55 -12.90
N GLU A 200 -26.99 -36.32 -11.95
CA GLU A 200 -27.19 -36.47 -10.51
C GLU A 200 -26.41 -35.39 -9.75
N GLY A 201 -26.72 -35.19 -8.46
CA GLY A 201 -26.05 -34.23 -7.61
C GLY A 201 -26.60 -32.80 -7.72
N LEU A 202 -26.18 -31.97 -6.76
CA LEU A 202 -26.68 -30.62 -6.53
C LEU A 202 -26.53 -29.72 -7.76
N GLY A 203 -25.35 -29.69 -8.37
CA GLY A 203 -25.06 -28.83 -9.51
C GLY A 203 -25.95 -29.11 -10.71
N TYR A 204 -26.24 -30.39 -11.01
CA TYR A 204 -27.17 -30.77 -12.07
C TYR A 204 -28.61 -30.41 -11.72
N ARG A 205 -29.07 -30.70 -10.49
CA ARG A 205 -30.44 -30.40 -10.05
C ARG A 205 -30.74 -28.91 -10.08
N LEU A 206 -29.82 -28.06 -9.63
CA LEU A 206 -29.97 -26.61 -9.72
C LEU A 206 -30.12 -26.15 -11.18
N ARG A 207 -29.16 -26.52 -12.05
CA ARG A 207 -29.21 -26.12 -13.48
C ARG A 207 -30.49 -26.58 -14.17
N SER A 208 -30.80 -27.87 -14.07
CA SER A 208 -31.96 -28.48 -14.77
C SER A 208 -33.31 -28.04 -14.21
N THR A 209 -33.38 -27.60 -12.95
CA THR A 209 -34.62 -27.09 -12.35
C THR A 209 -34.86 -25.62 -12.72
N LEU A 210 -33.80 -24.80 -12.65
CA LEU A 210 -33.84 -23.36 -12.94
C LEU A 210 -34.02 -23.08 -14.44
N PHE A 211 -33.43 -23.90 -15.31
CA PHE A 211 -33.66 -23.84 -16.75
C PHE A 211 -33.72 -25.25 -17.35
N PRO A 212 -34.93 -25.85 -17.41
CA PRO A 212 -35.14 -27.21 -17.88
C PRO A 212 -34.83 -27.43 -19.37
N GLY A 213 -34.72 -28.70 -19.75
CA GLY A 213 -34.43 -29.11 -21.13
C GLY A 213 -35.51 -28.71 -22.15
N ASP A 214 -36.74 -28.42 -21.69
CA ASP A 214 -37.81 -27.84 -22.51
C ASP A 214 -37.66 -26.33 -22.77
N LYS A 215 -36.61 -25.72 -22.20
CA LYS A 215 -36.24 -24.30 -22.34
C LYS A 215 -37.27 -23.33 -21.77
N THR A 216 -38.08 -23.75 -20.79
CA THR A 216 -38.98 -22.87 -20.05
C THR A 216 -38.20 -21.92 -19.13
N PRO A 217 -38.28 -20.59 -19.30
CA PRO A 217 -37.61 -19.65 -18.41
C PRO A 217 -38.17 -19.68 -16.99
N THR A 218 -37.33 -19.39 -15.99
CA THR A 218 -37.79 -19.13 -14.63
C THR A 218 -37.89 -17.62 -14.40
N PRO A 219 -39.08 -17.05 -14.16
CA PRO A 219 -39.22 -15.62 -13.90
C PRO A 219 -38.56 -15.24 -12.56
N ILE A 220 -37.94 -14.07 -12.53
CA ILE A 220 -37.37 -13.44 -11.34
C ILE A 220 -38.24 -12.23 -11.00
N ASN A 221 -39.18 -12.41 -10.06
CA ASN A 221 -40.16 -11.39 -9.71
C ASN A 221 -39.70 -10.56 -8.50
N LYS A 222 -38.42 -10.16 -8.49
CA LYS A 222 -37.86 -9.34 -7.41
C LYS A 222 -38.39 -7.92 -7.51
N LYS A 223 -39.01 -7.46 -6.43
CA LYS A 223 -39.48 -6.08 -6.28
C LYS A 223 -38.52 -5.32 -5.38
N SER A 224 -38.16 -4.12 -5.79
CA SER A 224 -37.43 -3.15 -4.96
C SER A 224 -38.23 -2.79 -3.72
N SER A 225 -37.56 -2.26 -2.69
CA SER A 225 -38.27 -1.79 -1.50
C SER A 225 -39.28 -0.69 -1.82
N LYS A 226 -38.97 0.21 -2.76
CA LYS A 226 -39.93 1.21 -3.27
C LYS A 226 -41.17 0.52 -3.85
N GLU A 227 -41.00 -0.43 -4.76
CA GLU A 227 -42.13 -1.14 -5.38
C GLU A 227 -42.95 -1.93 -4.35
N LYS A 228 -42.31 -2.57 -3.36
CA LYS A 228 -43.00 -3.27 -2.26
C LYS A 228 -43.87 -2.32 -1.44
N ILE A 229 -43.34 -1.14 -1.10
CA ILE A 229 -44.10 -0.10 -0.38
C ILE A 229 -45.30 0.34 -1.23
N VAL A 230 -45.05 0.70 -2.49
CA VAL A 230 -46.10 1.16 -3.41
C VAL A 230 -47.23 0.14 -3.50
N GLU A 231 -46.92 -1.14 -3.72
CA GLU A 231 -47.94 -2.19 -3.79
C GLU A 231 -48.65 -2.45 -2.45
N THR A 232 -47.92 -2.42 -1.33
CA THR A 232 -48.50 -2.64 0.00
C THR A 232 -49.47 -1.53 0.37
N VAL A 233 -49.15 -0.28 0.01
CA VAL A 233 -50.04 0.86 0.22
C VAL A 233 -51.21 0.81 -0.78
N LEU A 234 -50.95 0.52 -2.06
CA LEU A 234 -52.01 0.37 -3.08
C LEU A 234 -53.03 -0.71 -2.71
N ALA A 235 -52.61 -1.81 -2.07
CA ALA A 235 -53.53 -2.86 -1.64
C ALA A 235 -54.48 -2.43 -0.51
N GLN A 236 -54.23 -1.30 0.15
CA GLN A 236 -55.03 -0.78 1.27
C GLN A 236 -56.01 0.32 0.85
N VAL A 237 -55.98 0.76 -0.41
CA VAL A 237 -56.78 1.89 -0.91
C VAL A 237 -57.41 1.57 -2.27
N ASP A 238 -58.61 2.09 -2.53
CA ASP A 238 -59.32 1.87 -3.80
C ASP A 238 -58.72 2.70 -4.95
N ALA A 239 -58.88 2.24 -6.20
CA ALA A 239 -58.33 2.91 -7.39
C ALA A 239 -58.82 4.35 -7.59
N ASP A 240 -60.00 4.69 -7.07
CA ASP A 240 -60.60 6.03 -7.15
C ASP A 240 -60.48 6.80 -5.83
N TYR A 241 -59.60 6.37 -4.90
CA TYR A 241 -59.51 6.91 -3.54
C TYR A 241 -59.38 8.43 -3.49
N MET A 242 -58.64 9.07 -4.40
CA MET A 242 -58.42 10.52 -4.41
C MET A 242 -59.53 11.34 -5.10
N LYS A 243 -60.54 10.70 -5.71
CA LYS A 243 -61.54 11.40 -6.55
C LYS A 243 -62.72 11.99 -5.78
N ASP A 244 -63.10 11.41 -4.64
CA ASP A 244 -64.25 11.82 -3.84
C ASP A 244 -63.85 12.32 -2.43
N GLY A 245 -64.61 13.22 -1.81
CA GLY A 245 -64.39 13.63 -0.41
C GLY A 245 -63.28 14.68 -0.19
N ASP A 246 -62.82 14.83 1.05
CA ASP A 246 -61.77 15.80 1.43
C ASP A 246 -60.38 15.28 1.06
N LYS A 247 -59.80 15.86 0.01
CA LYS A 247 -58.50 15.44 -0.55
C LYS A 247 -57.32 15.70 0.38
N GLU A 248 -57.38 16.75 1.21
CA GLU A 248 -56.29 17.07 2.13
C GLU A 248 -56.22 16.02 3.24
N GLN A 249 -57.38 15.63 3.78
CA GLN A 249 -57.46 14.55 4.76
C GLN A 249 -56.97 13.22 4.16
N LYS A 250 -57.37 12.92 2.92
CA LYS A 250 -56.95 11.69 2.22
C LYS A 250 -55.46 11.65 1.92
N LEU A 251 -54.85 12.79 1.57
CA LEU A 251 -53.40 12.90 1.41
C LEU A 251 -52.67 12.60 2.73
N GLU A 252 -53.14 13.13 3.86
CA GLU A 252 -52.55 12.83 5.18
C GLU A 252 -52.69 11.36 5.58
N GLU A 253 -53.83 10.73 5.28
CA GLU A 253 -54.02 9.31 5.47
C GLU A 253 -53.05 8.49 4.59
N LEU A 254 -52.87 8.88 3.33
CA LEU A 254 -51.93 8.23 2.41
C LEU A 254 -50.47 8.38 2.86
N LYS A 255 -50.07 9.60 3.27
CA LYS A 255 -48.75 9.88 3.86
C LYS A 255 -48.51 9.01 5.08
N LYS A 256 -49.51 8.83 5.95
CA LYS A 256 -49.40 7.95 7.12
C LYS A 256 -49.19 6.49 6.75
N LEU A 257 -49.89 5.98 5.73
CA LEU A 257 -49.70 4.60 5.24
C LEU A 257 -48.30 4.40 4.65
N ILE A 258 -47.82 5.34 3.85
CA ILE A 258 -46.46 5.31 3.29
C ILE A 258 -45.42 5.38 4.42
N GLN A 259 -45.63 6.28 5.39
CA GLN A 259 -44.76 6.46 6.55
C GLN A 259 -44.60 5.17 7.36
N GLN A 260 -45.70 4.43 7.58
CA GLN A 260 -45.70 3.16 8.32
C GLN A 260 -44.81 2.10 7.68
N GLU A 261 -44.72 2.08 6.35
CA GLU A 261 -43.84 1.16 5.63
C GLU A 261 -42.40 1.66 5.58
N LEU A 262 -42.18 2.98 5.43
CA LEU A 262 -40.84 3.58 5.40
C LEU A 262 -40.06 3.42 6.71
N VAL A 263 -40.72 3.54 7.87
CA VAL A 263 -40.05 3.38 9.17
C VAL A 263 -39.53 1.95 9.42
N LYS A 264 -40.01 0.96 8.66
CA LYS A 264 -39.47 -0.40 8.67
C LYS A 264 -38.09 -0.49 7.99
N ILE A 265 -37.77 0.48 7.14
CA ILE A 265 -36.47 0.62 6.47
C ILE A 265 -35.53 1.46 7.31
N ASP A 266 -35.96 2.67 7.67
CA ASP A 266 -35.22 3.58 8.56
C ASP A 266 -36.21 4.46 9.31
N SER A 267 -36.12 4.43 10.64
CA SER A 267 -36.97 5.20 11.55
C SER A 267 -36.87 6.72 11.39
N ASN A 268 -35.82 7.23 10.73
CA ASN A 268 -35.60 8.67 10.51
C ASN A 268 -36.24 9.21 9.23
N LEU A 269 -36.72 8.35 8.34
CA LEU A 269 -37.36 8.78 7.08
C LEU A 269 -38.71 9.41 7.36
N SER A 270 -39.06 10.44 6.58
CA SER A 270 -40.34 11.15 6.72
C SER A 270 -40.89 11.53 5.35
N VAL A 271 -42.21 11.43 5.19
CA VAL A 271 -42.95 11.92 4.00
C VAL A 271 -43.70 13.22 4.24
N ASN A 272 -43.55 13.83 5.42
CA ASN A 272 -44.22 15.09 5.74
C ASN A 272 -43.50 16.31 5.16
N MET A 273 -42.20 16.17 4.92
CA MET A 273 -41.34 17.22 4.38
C MET A 273 -40.65 16.71 3.13
N SER A 274 -40.53 17.59 2.14
CA SER A 274 -39.75 17.36 0.94
C SER A 274 -38.25 17.43 1.24
N ARG A 275 -37.45 17.02 0.26
CA ARG A 275 -35.98 17.14 0.31
C ARG A 275 -35.48 18.59 0.47
N ASP A 276 -36.25 19.58 0.02
CA ASP A 276 -35.96 21.01 0.18
C ASP A 276 -36.56 21.62 1.46
N GLY A 277 -37.08 20.79 2.37
CA GLY A 277 -37.58 21.20 3.69
C GLY A 277 -38.94 21.89 3.66
N LYS A 278 -39.72 21.72 2.59
CA LYS A 278 -41.09 22.23 2.47
C LYS A 278 -42.10 21.16 2.86
N GLU A 279 -43.24 21.59 3.37
CA GLU A 279 -44.32 20.68 3.69
C GLU A 279 -44.91 20.04 2.43
N VAL A 280 -45.07 18.71 2.45
CA VAL A 280 -45.68 17.94 1.37
C VAL A 280 -47.21 17.98 1.53
N ASN A 281 -47.85 18.92 0.84
CA ASN A 281 -49.31 19.11 0.75
C ASN A 281 -49.78 19.08 -0.72
N LEU A 282 -51.10 19.17 -0.97
CA LEU A 282 -51.63 19.07 -2.33
C LEU A 282 -51.05 20.14 -3.27
N SER A 283 -50.97 21.39 -2.81
CA SER A 283 -50.42 22.49 -3.62
C SER A 283 -48.96 22.25 -3.99
N TYR A 284 -48.17 21.68 -3.09
CA TYR A 284 -46.78 21.36 -3.36
C TYR A 284 -46.65 20.23 -4.40
N LEU A 285 -47.44 19.17 -4.26
CA LEU A 285 -47.42 18.02 -5.17
C LEU A 285 -47.93 18.35 -6.58
N ASP A 286 -48.94 19.21 -6.70
CA ASP A 286 -49.41 19.76 -7.98
C ASP A 286 -48.29 20.56 -8.68
N ILE A 287 -47.63 21.48 -7.95
CA ILE A 287 -46.58 22.32 -8.52
C ILE A 287 -45.33 21.52 -8.92
N VAL A 288 -44.93 20.54 -8.11
CA VAL A 288 -43.63 19.86 -8.26
C VAL A 288 -43.72 18.57 -9.07
N MET A 289 -44.81 17.82 -8.91
CA MET A 289 -45.01 16.52 -9.58
C MET A 289 -46.12 16.53 -10.64
N ALA A 290 -46.82 17.66 -10.81
CA ALA A 290 -47.99 17.78 -11.69
C ALA A 290 -49.07 16.74 -11.37
N LEU A 291 -49.24 16.41 -10.09
CA LEU A 291 -50.28 15.50 -9.63
C LEU A 291 -51.62 16.24 -9.55
N ASP A 292 -52.61 15.68 -10.24
CA ASP A 292 -53.94 16.25 -10.42
C ASP A 292 -55.06 15.20 -10.22
N ASP A 293 -56.28 15.58 -10.56
CA ASP A 293 -57.48 14.76 -10.38
C ASP A 293 -57.55 13.54 -11.32
N ASP A 294 -56.79 13.56 -12.41
CA ASP A 294 -56.68 12.48 -13.38
C ASP A 294 -55.55 11.50 -13.03
N SER A 295 -54.69 11.86 -12.07
CA SER A 295 -53.57 11.06 -11.61
C SER A 295 -54.04 9.82 -10.84
N THR A 296 -53.39 8.67 -11.08
CA THR A 296 -53.74 7.42 -10.40
C THR A 296 -53.20 7.43 -8.96
N ILE A 297 -53.76 6.58 -8.09
CA ILE A 297 -53.26 6.45 -6.72
C ILE A 297 -51.79 6.02 -6.69
N LYS A 298 -51.35 5.25 -7.68
CA LYS A 298 -49.95 4.88 -7.83
C LYS A 298 -49.09 6.13 -8.04
N ASP A 299 -49.52 7.04 -8.91
CA ASP A 299 -48.81 8.30 -9.19
C ASP A 299 -48.74 9.18 -7.93
N TRP A 300 -49.81 9.23 -7.14
CA TRP A 300 -49.82 9.92 -5.85
C TRP A 300 -48.81 9.34 -4.85
N ILE A 301 -48.77 8.01 -4.69
CA ILE A 301 -47.83 7.35 -3.78
C ILE A 301 -46.38 7.56 -4.25
N GLU A 302 -46.11 7.34 -5.53
CA GLU A 302 -44.78 7.51 -6.11
C GLU A 302 -44.32 8.96 -6.02
N GLY A 303 -45.21 9.93 -6.28
CA GLY A 303 -44.92 11.35 -6.17
C GLY A 303 -44.57 11.79 -4.74
N ILE A 304 -45.33 11.33 -3.73
CA ILE A 304 -45.01 11.60 -2.31
C ILE A 304 -43.62 11.04 -1.95
N ILE A 305 -43.32 9.81 -2.37
CA ILE A 305 -42.03 9.18 -2.11
C ILE A 305 -40.90 9.96 -2.80
N GLU A 306 -41.07 10.37 -4.07
CA GLU A 306 -40.02 11.03 -4.86
C GLU A 306 -39.69 12.45 -4.41
N VAL A 307 -40.66 13.20 -3.91
CA VAL A 307 -40.39 14.55 -3.37
C VAL A 307 -39.78 14.50 -1.97
N SER A 308 -40.08 13.45 -1.20
CA SER A 308 -39.70 13.36 0.22
C SER A 308 -38.42 12.58 0.47
N ILE A 309 -38.17 11.51 -0.30
CA ILE A 309 -37.10 10.55 -0.02
C ILE A 309 -35.96 10.70 -1.02
N ASP A 310 -34.73 10.74 -0.51
CA ASP A 310 -33.53 10.79 -1.34
C ASP A 310 -33.33 9.46 -2.11
N PRO A 311 -33.00 9.50 -3.42
CA PRO A 311 -32.75 8.29 -4.20
C PRO A 311 -31.69 7.36 -3.59
N SER A 312 -30.69 7.89 -2.89
CA SER A 312 -29.63 7.11 -2.24
C SER A 312 -30.15 6.14 -1.17
N VAL A 313 -31.32 6.38 -0.58
CA VAL A 313 -31.96 5.46 0.37
C VAL A 313 -32.25 4.10 -0.28
N TRP A 314 -32.62 4.12 -1.56
CA TRP A 314 -32.92 2.91 -2.32
C TRP A 314 -31.64 2.22 -2.82
N GLU A 315 -30.59 2.98 -3.11
CA GLU A 315 -29.28 2.48 -3.54
C GLU A 315 -28.44 1.90 -2.39
N ALA A 316 -28.59 2.43 -1.17
CA ALA A 316 -27.86 1.98 0.02
C ALA A 316 -28.29 0.60 0.53
N GLN A 317 -29.40 0.05 0.03
CA GLN A 317 -29.81 -1.31 0.36
C GLN A 317 -28.90 -2.30 -0.36
N ALA A 318 -28.01 -2.95 0.40
CA ALA A 318 -27.09 -3.95 -0.15
C ALA A 318 -27.87 -5.03 -0.91
N SER A 319 -27.68 -5.08 -2.23
CA SER A 319 -28.36 -6.06 -3.06
C SER A 319 -27.73 -7.43 -2.85
N SER A 320 -28.56 -8.41 -2.49
CA SER A 320 -28.15 -9.83 -2.48
C SER A 320 -27.50 -10.21 -3.82
N PRO A 321 -26.39 -10.99 -3.81
CA PRO A 321 -25.78 -11.50 -5.04
C PRO A 321 -26.72 -12.30 -5.95
N PHE A 322 -27.85 -12.80 -5.44
CA PHE A 322 -28.82 -13.54 -6.25
C PHE A 322 -29.63 -12.64 -7.20
N TYR A 323 -29.78 -11.35 -6.88
CA TYR A 323 -30.62 -10.40 -7.63
C TYR A 323 -29.77 -9.32 -8.30
N ASP A 324 -29.35 -9.57 -9.55
CA ASP A 324 -28.51 -8.66 -10.34
C ASP A 324 -29.28 -7.84 -11.38
N GLY A 325 -30.60 -7.72 -11.21
CA GLY A 325 -31.50 -6.98 -12.12
C GLY A 325 -32.02 -7.78 -13.32
N ALA A 326 -31.62 -9.05 -13.49
CA ALA A 326 -32.21 -9.92 -14.49
C ALA A 326 -33.70 -10.20 -14.19
N LYS A 327 -34.54 -10.19 -15.24
CA LYS A 327 -36.00 -10.44 -15.13
C LYS A 327 -36.36 -11.92 -15.11
N GLU A 328 -35.50 -12.78 -15.62
CA GLU A 328 -35.72 -14.22 -15.73
C GLU A 328 -34.39 -14.97 -15.93
N ILE A 329 -34.39 -16.26 -15.62
CA ILE A 329 -33.35 -17.21 -15.99
C ILE A 329 -33.80 -17.88 -17.29
N LYS A 330 -33.16 -17.55 -18.41
CA LYS A 330 -33.59 -17.92 -19.77
C LYS A 330 -32.52 -18.65 -20.58
N SER A 331 -31.40 -19.00 -19.95
CA SER A 331 -30.28 -19.68 -20.60
C SER A 331 -29.56 -20.63 -19.65
N ASP A 332 -28.88 -21.64 -20.23
CA ASP A 332 -28.07 -22.59 -19.46
C ASP A 332 -26.93 -21.87 -18.70
N HIS A 333 -26.40 -20.77 -19.27
CA HIS A 333 -25.38 -19.94 -18.64
C HIS A 333 -25.90 -19.20 -17.40
N GLU A 334 -27.07 -18.58 -17.47
CA GLU A 334 -27.68 -17.92 -16.31
C GLU A 334 -28.05 -18.94 -15.23
N ALA A 335 -28.53 -20.13 -15.62
CA ALA A 335 -28.82 -21.22 -14.69
C ALA A 335 -27.54 -21.72 -13.99
N ASP A 336 -26.42 -21.86 -14.70
CA ASP A 336 -25.14 -22.24 -14.09
C ASP A 336 -24.62 -21.15 -13.16
N ARG A 337 -24.74 -19.86 -13.52
CA ARG A 337 -24.33 -18.74 -12.67
C ARG A 337 -25.09 -18.72 -11.34
N ILE A 338 -26.41 -18.92 -11.36
CA ILE A 338 -27.23 -19.02 -10.14
C ILE A 338 -26.91 -20.32 -9.38
N SER A 339 -26.71 -21.43 -10.09
CA SER A 339 -26.29 -22.70 -9.48
C SER A 339 -24.99 -22.54 -8.68
N ILE A 340 -24.01 -21.82 -9.22
CA ILE A 340 -22.76 -21.49 -8.51
C ILE A 340 -23.02 -20.61 -7.29
N ARG A 341 -23.86 -19.57 -7.39
CA ARG A 341 -24.21 -18.71 -6.23
C ARG A 341 -24.81 -19.52 -5.07
N VAL A 342 -25.74 -20.43 -5.37
CA VAL A 342 -26.36 -21.30 -4.35
C VAL A 342 -25.33 -22.23 -3.72
N GLN A 343 -24.51 -22.89 -4.53
CA GLN A 343 -23.44 -23.77 -4.03
C GLN A 343 -22.43 -23.01 -3.18
N TYR A 344 -22.08 -21.79 -3.59
CA TYR A 344 -21.11 -20.96 -2.87
C TYR A 344 -21.67 -20.47 -1.54
N LEU A 345 -22.95 -20.09 -1.46
CA LEU A 345 -23.60 -19.78 -0.19
C LEU A 345 -23.63 -20.98 0.77
N LEU A 346 -23.93 -22.18 0.26
CA LEU A 346 -23.85 -23.40 1.05
C LEU A 346 -22.43 -23.67 1.55
N ALA A 347 -21.42 -23.38 0.73
CA ALA A 347 -20.02 -23.51 1.10
C ALA A 347 -19.63 -22.50 2.20
N GLU A 348 -20.09 -21.25 2.12
CA GLU A 348 -19.90 -20.22 3.16
C GLU A 348 -20.57 -20.60 4.48
N ALA A 349 -21.81 -21.12 4.44
CA ALA A 349 -22.47 -21.64 5.63
C ALA A 349 -21.68 -22.80 6.26
N ASN A 350 -21.10 -23.69 5.43
CA ASN A 350 -20.27 -24.78 5.91
C ASN A 350 -18.95 -24.29 6.55
N ILE A 351 -18.26 -23.34 5.91
CA ILE A 351 -17.06 -22.68 6.47
C ILE A 351 -17.39 -22.03 7.81
N TYR A 352 -18.49 -21.29 7.89
CA TYR A 352 -18.95 -20.66 9.12
C TYR A 352 -19.14 -21.69 10.24
N CYS A 353 -19.84 -22.80 9.96
CA CYS A 353 -20.06 -23.85 10.94
C CYS A 353 -18.76 -24.51 11.37
N LYS A 354 -17.81 -24.74 10.46
CA LYS A 354 -16.51 -25.34 10.75
C LYS A 354 -15.63 -24.44 11.63
N THR A 355 -15.45 -23.19 11.21
CA THR A 355 -14.62 -22.20 11.90
C THR A 355 -15.16 -21.81 13.28
N ASN A 356 -16.48 -21.91 13.49
CA ASN A 356 -17.12 -21.71 14.79
C ASN A 356 -17.29 -23.01 15.60
N LYS A 357 -16.68 -24.12 15.17
CA LYS A 357 -16.69 -25.42 15.86
C LYS A 357 -18.11 -25.96 16.11
N LEU A 358 -19.03 -25.66 15.18
CA LEU A 358 -20.44 -26.09 15.22
C LEU A 358 -20.64 -27.43 14.48
N SER A 359 -19.90 -27.66 13.39
CA SER A 359 -19.91 -28.92 12.64
C SER A 359 -18.58 -29.16 11.94
N ASP A 360 -18.20 -30.44 11.81
CA ASP A 360 -17.05 -30.90 11.02
C ASP A 360 -17.47 -31.57 9.70
N ALA A 361 -18.77 -31.55 9.38
CA ALA A 361 -19.33 -32.25 8.21
C ALA A 361 -19.02 -31.52 6.88
N ASN A 362 -19.07 -32.28 5.77
CA ASN A 362 -19.13 -31.69 4.43
C ASN A 362 -20.60 -31.53 4.01
N PHE A 363 -21.10 -30.29 3.98
CA PHE A 363 -22.49 -30.02 3.59
C PHE A 363 -22.77 -30.44 2.14
N GLY A 364 -21.79 -30.35 1.25
CA GLY A 364 -21.94 -30.78 -0.15
C GLY A 364 -22.30 -32.26 -0.29
N GLU A 365 -21.78 -33.13 0.58
CA GLU A 365 -22.12 -34.55 0.59
C GLU A 365 -23.60 -34.80 0.93
N PHE A 366 -24.16 -33.98 1.81
CA PHE A 366 -25.58 -34.03 2.17
C PHE A 366 -26.45 -33.50 1.02
N PHE A 367 -26.12 -32.32 0.48
CA PHE A 367 -26.92 -31.68 -0.57
C PHE A 367 -26.82 -32.36 -1.94
N ASP A 368 -25.84 -33.21 -2.19
CA ASP A 368 -25.78 -34.06 -3.39
C ASP A 368 -26.74 -35.26 -3.34
N LYS A 369 -27.18 -35.66 -2.15
CA LYS A 369 -28.08 -36.82 -1.97
C LYS A 369 -29.51 -36.42 -2.28
N GLU A 370 -30.27 -37.37 -2.85
CA GLU A 370 -31.72 -37.24 -2.94
C GLU A 370 -32.37 -37.57 -1.58
N PRO A 371 -33.47 -36.90 -1.20
CA PRO A 371 -34.23 -35.92 -1.98
C PRO A 371 -33.67 -34.48 -1.91
N HIS A 372 -32.61 -34.24 -1.13
CA HIS A 372 -32.16 -32.88 -0.80
C HIS A 372 -31.72 -32.07 -2.00
N ALA A 373 -31.01 -32.67 -2.96
CA ALA A 373 -30.57 -32.02 -4.19
C ALA A 373 -31.75 -31.44 -4.99
N THR A 374 -32.82 -32.21 -5.15
CA THR A 374 -34.01 -31.80 -5.90
C THR A 374 -34.85 -30.80 -5.11
N GLU A 375 -35.04 -31.04 -3.82
CA GLU A 375 -35.90 -30.21 -2.98
C GLU A 375 -35.34 -28.79 -2.81
N ILE A 376 -34.03 -28.63 -2.57
CA ILE A 376 -33.44 -27.29 -2.47
C ILE A 376 -33.50 -26.53 -3.80
N ALA A 377 -33.26 -27.20 -4.93
CA ALA A 377 -33.34 -26.60 -6.25
C ALA A 377 -34.77 -26.11 -6.56
N LYS A 378 -35.79 -26.88 -6.15
CA LYS A 378 -37.19 -26.50 -6.27
C LYS A 378 -37.52 -25.26 -5.42
N ARG A 379 -37.14 -25.25 -4.14
CA ARG A 379 -37.40 -24.11 -3.25
C ARG A 379 -36.73 -22.82 -3.72
N VAL A 380 -35.50 -22.92 -4.24
CA VAL A 380 -34.81 -21.77 -4.83
C VAL A 380 -35.55 -21.25 -6.08
N LYS A 381 -36.01 -22.12 -6.97
CA LYS A 381 -36.84 -21.72 -8.13
C LYS A 381 -38.13 -21.02 -7.71
N GLU A 382 -38.82 -21.56 -6.71
CA GLU A 382 -40.03 -20.96 -6.14
C GLU A 382 -39.71 -19.59 -5.53
N GLY A 383 -38.60 -19.46 -4.80
CA GLY A 383 -38.12 -18.19 -4.24
C GLY A 383 -37.89 -17.10 -5.30
N PHE A 384 -37.24 -17.43 -6.42
CA PHE A 384 -37.08 -16.49 -7.54
C PHE A 384 -38.43 -16.09 -8.15
N THR A 385 -39.33 -17.05 -8.34
CA THR A 385 -40.66 -16.82 -8.91
C THR A 385 -41.53 -15.94 -7.99
N GLN A 386 -41.32 -16.02 -6.68
CA GLN A 386 -42.03 -15.23 -5.67
C GLN A 386 -41.35 -13.89 -5.38
N GLY A 387 -40.08 -13.70 -5.78
CA GLY A 387 -39.29 -12.53 -5.42
C GLY A 387 -38.86 -12.48 -3.94
N ALA A 388 -38.80 -13.65 -3.27
CA ALA A 388 -38.39 -13.80 -1.88
C ALA A 388 -36.88 -13.50 -1.69
N GLU A 389 -36.35 -13.58 -0.48
CA GLU A 389 -34.88 -13.66 -0.29
C GLU A 389 -34.45 -15.12 -0.42
N ILE A 390 -33.32 -15.38 -1.07
CA ILE A 390 -32.86 -16.76 -1.35
C ILE A 390 -32.07 -17.32 -0.17
N GLU A 391 -31.34 -16.47 0.54
CA GLU A 391 -30.49 -16.86 1.66
C GLU A 391 -31.30 -17.54 2.78
N PRO A 392 -32.43 -16.98 3.26
CA PRO A 392 -33.25 -17.63 4.27
C PRO A 392 -33.84 -18.97 3.83
N ILE A 393 -34.17 -19.16 2.55
CA ILE A 393 -34.67 -20.44 2.03
C ILE A 393 -33.63 -21.54 2.25
N ILE A 394 -32.35 -21.22 2.07
CA ILE A 394 -31.24 -22.15 2.27
C ILE A 394 -31.01 -22.38 3.77
N TYR A 395 -31.03 -21.33 4.59
CA TYR A 395 -30.88 -21.46 6.04
C TYR A 395 -32.00 -22.25 6.68
N ASP A 396 -33.25 -22.07 6.25
CA ASP A 396 -34.39 -22.83 6.74
C ASP A 396 -34.27 -24.32 6.41
N TYR A 397 -33.73 -24.64 5.23
CA TYR A 397 -33.46 -26.02 4.85
C TYR A 397 -32.31 -26.63 5.67
N ILE A 398 -31.25 -25.87 5.93
CA ILE A 398 -30.17 -26.28 6.84
C ILE A 398 -30.75 -26.54 8.24
N ASN A 399 -31.55 -25.61 8.76
CA ASN A 399 -32.16 -25.70 10.08
C ASN A 399 -33.13 -26.88 10.20
N SER A 400 -33.90 -27.17 9.15
CA SER A 400 -34.79 -28.34 9.11
C SER A 400 -34.03 -29.68 9.19
N ASN A 401 -32.74 -29.69 8.80
CA ASN A 401 -31.90 -30.88 8.76
C ASN A 401 -30.64 -30.72 9.64
N HIS A 402 -30.66 -29.83 10.63
CA HIS A 402 -29.45 -29.37 11.33
C HIS A 402 -28.67 -30.54 11.96
N ALA A 403 -29.38 -31.51 12.53
CA ALA A 403 -28.77 -32.68 13.18
C ALA A 403 -28.03 -33.59 12.18
N GLU A 404 -28.57 -33.76 10.97
CA GLU A 404 -27.93 -34.55 9.90
C GLU A 404 -26.68 -33.85 9.33
N LEU A 405 -26.66 -32.52 9.41
CA LEU A 405 -25.50 -31.68 9.10
C LEU A 405 -24.50 -31.57 10.26
N GLY A 406 -24.69 -32.34 11.34
CA GLY A 406 -23.79 -32.37 12.50
C GLY A 406 -23.93 -31.18 13.45
N LEU A 407 -24.95 -30.34 13.28
CA LEU A 407 -25.21 -29.20 14.15
C LEU A 407 -26.08 -29.61 15.34
N LYS A 408 -25.63 -29.28 16.56
CA LYS A 408 -26.40 -29.54 17.80
C LYS A 408 -27.68 -28.70 17.90
N SER A 409 -27.70 -27.53 17.27
CA SER A 409 -28.83 -26.60 17.25
C SER A 409 -28.93 -25.94 15.88
N PRO A 410 -30.13 -25.47 15.48
CA PRO A 410 -30.30 -24.64 14.29
C PRO A 410 -29.45 -23.36 14.35
N LEU A 411 -29.12 -22.80 13.18
CA LEU A 411 -28.50 -21.49 13.04
C LEU A 411 -29.48 -20.39 13.46
N THR A 412 -29.05 -19.53 14.37
CA THR A 412 -29.81 -18.35 14.82
C THR A 412 -29.86 -17.26 13.74
N GLY A 413 -30.74 -16.27 13.89
CA GLY A 413 -30.84 -15.15 12.94
C GLY A 413 -29.54 -14.33 12.82
N GLU A 414 -28.82 -14.15 13.92
CA GLU A 414 -27.53 -13.46 13.94
C GLU A 414 -26.47 -14.24 13.16
N GLN A 415 -26.39 -15.56 13.36
CA GLN A 415 -25.46 -16.42 12.62
C GLN A 415 -25.79 -16.45 11.12
N GLN A 416 -27.08 -16.46 10.75
CA GLN A 416 -27.52 -16.39 9.36
C GLN A 416 -27.12 -15.07 8.70
N GLN A 417 -27.22 -13.96 9.43
CA GLN A 417 -26.79 -12.65 8.97
C GLN A 417 -25.27 -12.59 8.75
N GLU A 418 -24.46 -13.09 9.70
CA GLU A 418 -23.01 -13.16 9.54
C GLU A 418 -22.59 -13.99 8.32
N ILE A 419 -23.27 -15.12 8.06
CA ILE A 419 -23.03 -15.94 6.85
C ILE A 419 -23.39 -15.14 5.59
N THR A 420 -24.53 -14.44 5.60
CA THR A 420 -24.99 -13.63 4.45
C THR A 420 -23.99 -12.53 4.11
N GLU A 421 -23.44 -11.86 5.13
CA GLU A 421 -22.45 -10.80 4.97
C GLU A 421 -21.12 -11.33 4.42
N LYS A 422 -20.62 -12.46 4.96
CA LYS A 422 -19.41 -13.12 4.43
C LYS A 422 -19.62 -13.59 2.99
N PHE A 423 -20.74 -14.26 2.70
CA PHE A 423 -21.10 -14.68 1.35
C PHE A 423 -21.15 -13.50 0.38
N THR A 424 -21.84 -12.42 0.75
CA THR A 424 -21.98 -11.24 -0.10
C THR A 424 -20.63 -10.61 -0.40
N ARG A 425 -19.80 -10.42 0.61
CA ARG A 425 -18.46 -9.86 0.47
C ARG A 425 -17.57 -10.75 -0.39
N HIS A 426 -17.42 -12.02 -0.03
CA HIS A 426 -16.54 -12.95 -0.75
C HIS A 426 -17.02 -13.16 -2.19
N TYR A 427 -18.31 -13.41 -2.42
CA TYR A 427 -18.82 -13.61 -3.78
C TYR A 427 -18.63 -12.36 -4.65
N ASN A 428 -18.83 -11.16 -4.11
CA ASN A 428 -18.58 -9.93 -4.86
C ASN A 428 -17.11 -9.76 -5.25
N THR A 429 -16.18 -10.27 -4.43
CA THR A 429 -14.75 -10.33 -4.76
C THR A 429 -14.45 -11.29 -5.92
N ILE A 430 -15.12 -12.44 -5.99
CA ILE A 430 -14.86 -13.50 -6.99
C ILE A 430 -15.86 -13.55 -8.16
N LYS A 431 -16.85 -12.65 -8.24
CA LYS A 431 -17.91 -12.72 -9.25
C LYS A 431 -17.41 -12.66 -10.70
N GLU A 432 -16.24 -12.05 -10.91
CA GLU A 432 -15.56 -11.97 -12.21
C GLU A 432 -14.49 -13.05 -12.42
N SER A 433 -14.33 -13.99 -11.48
CA SER A 433 -13.33 -15.05 -11.60
C SER A 433 -13.50 -15.84 -12.91
N PRO A 434 -12.38 -16.21 -13.57
CA PRO A 434 -12.39 -16.99 -14.80
C PRO A 434 -12.92 -18.40 -14.57
N HIS A 435 -12.67 -18.95 -13.38
CA HIS A 435 -13.06 -20.28 -12.96
C HIS A 435 -13.76 -20.22 -11.59
N PHE A 436 -14.79 -21.05 -11.42
CA PHE A 436 -15.55 -21.22 -10.16
C PHE A 436 -15.42 -22.64 -9.60
N ASP A 437 -14.38 -23.35 -10.01
CA ASP A 437 -14.17 -24.75 -9.64
C ASP A 437 -13.84 -24.92 -8.16
N GLU A 438 -13.00 -24.03 -7.62
CA GLU A 438 -12.55 -24.06 -6.24
C GLU A 438 -12.17 -22.65 -5.76
N PHE A 439 -12.29 -22.42 -4.45
CA PHE A 439 -11.80 -21.22 -3.77
C PHE A 439 -11.19 -21.61 -2.43
N PHE A 440 -10.16 -20.89 -2.00
CA PHE A 440 -9.58 -21.03 -0.67
C PHE A 440 -9.98 -19.82 0.17
N VAL A 441 -10.67 -20.05 1.27
CA VAL A 441 -11.24 -18.99 2.12
C VAL A 441 -10.61 -19.08 3.50
N ALA A 442 -10.11 -17.96 4.00
CA ALA A 442 -9.47 -17.78 5.29
C ALA A 442 -10.25 -16.79 6.15
N ASP A 443 -10.30 -17.07 7.46
CA ASP A 443 -10.81 -16.17 8.48
C ASP A 443 -9.62 -15.69 9.35
N PRO A 444 -8.98 -14.57 8.99
CA PRO A 444 -7.81 -14.07 9.71
C PRO A 444 -8.17 -13.46 11.08
N ASP A 445 -9.45 -13.33 11.39
CA ASP A 445 -9.94 -12.86 12.69
C ASP A 445 -10.14 -14.04 13.68
N LYS A 446 -9.90 -15.28 13.22
CA LYS A 446 -9.85 -16.49 14.04
C LYS A 446 -8.43 -17.05 14.12
N LYS A 447 -8.13 -17.66 15.27
CA LYS A 447 -6.85 -18.35 15.50
C LYS A 447 -6.68 -19.52 14.54
N GLY A 448 -5.46 -19.71 14.07
CA GLY A 448 -5.07 -20.81 13.19
C GLY A 448 -3.69 -20.61 12.59
N ASN A 449 -3.28 -21.49 11.69
CA ASN A 449 -1.95 -21.47 11.05
C ASN A 449 -1.90 -20.67 9.73
N ILE A 450 -3.02 -20.09 9.30
CA ILE A 450 -3.12 -19.26 8.10
C ILE A 450 -3.35 -17.80 8.48
N PHE A 451 -2.69 -16.90 7.74
CA PHE A 451 -2.62 -15.46 7.97
C PHE A 451 -3.02 -14.70 6.71
N SER A 452 -3.53 -13.48 6.87
CA SER A 452 -3.58 -12.49 5.80
C SER A 452 -2.45 -11.48 5.99
N HIS A 453 -1.63 -11.28 4.97
CA HIS A 453 -0.55 -10.30 4.98
C HIS A 453 -0.26 -9.78 3.57
N GLN A 454 -0.26 -8.45 3.40
CA GLN A 454 0.04 -7.79 2.12
C GLN A 454 -0.82 -8.28 0.95
N GLY A 455 -2.12 -8.53 1.18
CA GLY A 455 -3.04 -9.04 0.16
C GLY A 455 -2.73 -10.47 -0.29
N ARG A 456 -2.14 -11.28 0.60
CA ARG A 456 -1.86 -12.71 0.37
C ARG A 456 -2.35 -13.55 1.54
N ILE A 457 -3.00 -14.66 1.22
CA ILE A 457 -3.32 -15.71 2.19
C ILE A 457 -2.08 -16.58 2.33
N SER A 458 -1.50 -16.59 3.53
CA SER A 458 -0.15 -17.08 3.77
C SER A 458 -0.08 -18.02 4.97
N CYS A 459 0.98 -18.84 5.02
CA CYS A 459 1.35 -19.58 6.22
C CYS A 459 2.71 -19.09 6.73
N HIS A 460 3.06 -19.42 7.98
CA HIS A 460 4.39 -19.09 8.48
C HIS A 460 5.44 -19.96 7.76
N PHE A 461 6.48 -19.35 7.19
CA PHE A 461 7.57 -20.08 6.52
C PHE A 461 8.21 -21.17 7.39
N LEU A 462 8.30 -20.97 8.72
CA LEU A 462 8.88 -21.96 9.63
C LEU A 462 8.00 -23.20 9.82
N ASP A 463 6.67 -23.06 9.74
CA ASP A 463 5.75 -24.22 9.76
C ASP A 463 6.00 -25.06 8.49
N PHE A 464 6.07 -24.40 7.34
CA PHE A 464 6.39 -25.06 6.07
C PHE A 464 7.77 -25.70 6.08
N PHE A 465 8.80 -24.96 6.51
CA PHE A 465 10.18 -25.46 6.57
C PHE A 465 10.28 -26.69 7.49
N THR A 466 9.67 -26.64 8.66
CA THR A 466 9.68 -27.76 9.63
C THR A 466 9.04 -29.01 9.04
N ARG A 467 7.89 -28.87 8.37
CA ARG A 467 7.19 -30.00 7.72
C ARG A 467 7.95 -30.54 6.50
N GLN A 468 8.42 -29.66 5.62
CA GLN A 468 9.12 -30.03 4.40
C GLN A 468 10.46 -30.73 4.69
N THR A 469 11.19 -30.26 5.72
CA THR A 469 12.43 -30.90 6.18
C THR A 469 12.19 -32.09 7.11
N LYS A 470 10.94 -32.30 7.55
CA LYS A 470 10.53 -33.32 8.54
C LYS A 470 11.27 -33.20 9.86
N GLY A 471 11.48 -31.96 10.33
CA GLY A 471 12.19 -31.65 11.56
C GLY A 471 13.68 -32.02 11.57
N LYS A 472 14.27 -32.35 10.41
CA LYS A 472 15.68 -32.76 10.31
C LYS A 472 16.67 -31.61 10.48
N HIS A 473 16.23 -30.37 10.26
CA HIS A 473 17.06 -29.18 10.39
C HIS A 473 16.56 -28.33 11.57
N PRO A 474 17.37 -28.10 12.61
CA PRO A 474 16.96 -27.27 13.74
C PRO A 474 16.85 -25.80 13.33
N LEU A 475 15.91 -25.06 13.95
CA LEU A 475 15.67 -23.64 13.65
C LEU A 475 16.60 -22.67 14.41
N GLY A 476 17.39 -23.17 15.36
CA GLY A 476 18.23 -22.35 16.23
C GLY A 476 17.40 -21.32 16.99
N ASP A 477 17.83 -20.06 16.98
CA ASP A 477 17.14 -18.97 17.69
C ASP A 477 15.75 -18.66 17.11
N LEU A 478 15.44 -19.13 15.89
CA LEU A 478 14.12 -18.95 15.28
C LEU A 478 13.06 -19.95 15.80
N ALA A 479 13.42 -20.89 16.68
CA ALA A 479 12.54 -21.98 17.10
C ALA A 479 11.22 -21.54 17.77
N SER A 480 11.22 -20.39 18.45
CA SER A 480 10.03 -19.84 19.13
C SER A 480 9.21 -18.87 18.28
N HIS A 481 9.64 -18.54 17.06
CA HIS A 481 8.99 -17.49 16.26
C HIS A 481 7.60 -17.89 15.76
N GLN A 482 7.39 -19.17 15.44
CA GLN A 482 6.06 -19.64 15.05
C GLN A 482 5.06 -19.51 16.20
N GLU A 483 5.47 -19.87 17.42
CA GLU A 483 4.64 -19.72 18.62
C GLU A 483 4.39 -18.25 18.95
N ALA A 484 5.42 -17.41 18.88
CA ALA A 484 5.30 -15.97 19.11
C ALA A 484 4.27 -15.30 18.18
N LEU A 485 4.23 -15.68 16.90
CA LEU A 485 3.22 -15.14 15.98
C LEU A 485 1.79 -15.60 16.33
N GLN A 486 1.64 -16.79 16.92
CA GLN A 486 0.34 -17.31 17.38
C GLN A 486 -0.15 -16.66 18.68
N GLU A 487 0.77 -16.05 19.45
CA GLU A 487 0.44 -15.25 20.64
C GLU A 487 -0.12 -13.86 20.27
N GLY A 488 0.04 -13.43 19.01
CA GLY A 488 -0.51 -12.19 18.48
C GLY A 488 -2.04 -12.08 18.59
N THR A 489 -2.54 -10.86 18.51
CA THR A 489 -3.96 -10.55 18.70
C THR A 489 -4.86 -10.92 17.52
N SER A 490 -4.30 -11.05 16.31
CA SER A 490 -5.01 -11.36 15.08
C SER A 490 -4.08 -12.06 14.07
N ASN A 491 -4.66 -12.90 13.21
CA ASN A 491 -3.95 -13.47 12.07
C ASN A 491 -4.00 -12.55 10.83
N ARG A 492 -4.66 -11.38 10.94
CA ARG A 492 -4.64 -10.30 9.96
C ARG A 492 -3.46 -9.37 10.25
N LEU A 493 -2.33 -9.67 9.63
CA LEU A 493 -1.08 -8.95 9.87
C LEU A 493 -1.06 -7.64 9.10
N HIS A 494 -0.55 -6.59 9.75
CA HIS A 494 -0.43 -5.28 9.14
C HIS A 494 0.52 -5.33 7.93
N HIS A 495 0.22 -4.56 6.88
CA HIS A 495 0.96 -4.62 5.60
C HIS A 495 2.34 -3.95 5.62
N LYS A 496 2.65 -3.20 6.68
CA LYS A 496 3.93 -2.54 6.97
C LYS A 496 4.33 -2.76 8.44
N ASN A 497 5.61 -2.59 8.74
CA ASN A 497 6.20 -2.88 10.04
C ASN A 497 6.30 -1.62 10.90
N GLU A 498 5.35 -1.42 11.82
CA GLU A 498 5.30 -0.22 12.66
C GLU A 498 6.54 -0.08 13.56
N VAL A 499 7.14 -1.18 14.02
CA VAL A 499 8.36 -1.12 14.84
C VAL A 499 9.53 -0.47 14.10
N VAL A 500 9.64 -0.69 12.78
CA VAL A 500 10.67 -0.03 11.94
C VAL A 500 10.34 1.45 11.77
N ALA A 501 9.08 1.78 11.49
CA ALA A 501 8.62 3.16 11.33
C ALA A 501 8.79 3.97 12.62
N GLN A 502 8.46 3.38 13.78
CA GLN A 502 8.63 3.99 15.09
C GLN A 502 10.08 4.30 15.42
N GLY A 503 11.03 3.49 14.95
CA GLY A 503 12.46 3.81 15.06
C GLY A 503 12.82 5.17 14.46
N TYR A 504 12.22 5.52 13.31
CA TYR A 504 12.42 6.82 12.66
C TYR A 504 11.54 7.92 13.25
N GLU A 505 10.28 7.62 13.59
CA GLU A 505 9.36 8.61 14.19
C GLU A 505 9.89 9.09 15.56
N LYS A 506 10.52 8.21 16.36
CA LYS A 506 11.20 8.61 17.61
C LYS A 506 12.24 9.71 17.39
N LEU A 507 13.00 9.66 16.28
CA LEU A 507 13.99 10.68 15.92
C LEU A 507 13.31 12.02 15.56
N ASP A 508 12.18 11.97 14.84
CA ASP A 508 11.42 13.18 14.50
C ASP A 508 10.75 13.80 15.74
N GLN A 509 10.19 12.97 16.64
CA GLN A 509 9.63 13.41 17.92
C GLN A 509 10.71 14.01 18.83
N PHE A 510 11.90 13.42 18.86
CA PHE A 510 13.04 13.99 19.57
C PHE A 510 13.35 15.41 19.09
N LYS A 511 13.45 15.61 17.76
CA LYS A 511 13.65 16.94 17.17
C LYS A 511 12.52 17.89 17.53
N LYS A 512 11.25 17.48 17.39
CA LYS A 512 10.08 18.32 17.71
C LYS A 512 10.12 18.82 19.15
N GLU A 513 10.45 17.96 20.11
CA GLU A 513 10.52 18.37 21.51
C GLU A 513 11.73 19.30 21.77
N VAL A 514 12.90 19.04 21.17
CA VAL A 514 14.05 19.96 21.22
C VAL A 514 13.67 21.35 20.68
N VAL A 515 13.07 21.40 19.49
CA VAL A 515 12.64 22.66 18.86
C VAL A 515 11.64 23.41 19.74
N LYS A 516 10.65 22.70 20.29
CA LYS A 516 9.64 23.27 21.20
C LYS A 516 10.28 23.84 22.46
N LEU A 517 11.13 23.09 23.15
CA LEU A 517 11.77 23.54 24.39
C LEU A 517 12.73 24.73 24.16
N LEU A 518 13.40 24.79 23.01
CA LEU A 518 14.18 25.94 22.60
C LEU A 518 13.30 27.17 22.33
N ALA A 519 12.17 27.00 21.62
CA ALA A 519 11.24 28.09 21.32
C ALA A 519 10.56 28.65 22.58
N GLU A 520 10.23 27.80 23.54
CA GLU A 520 9.66 28.17 24.85
C GLU A 520 10.71 28.75 25.83
N ASN A 521 11.99 28.80 25.43
CA ASN A 521 13.13 29.26 26.23
C ASN A 521 13.26 28.53 27.58
N LYS A 522 13.19 27.20 27.56
CA LYS A 522 13.25 26.30 28.73
C LYS A 522 14.58 25.51 28.81
N PRO A 523 15.71 26.13 29.17
CA PRO A 523 17.04 25.51 29.11
C PRO A 523 17.23 24.35 30.09
N LYS A 524 16.59 24.40 31.26
CA LYS A 524 16.69 23.32 32.26
C LYS A 524 15.90 22.10 31.81
N GLU A 525 14.66 22.29 31.38
CA GLU A 525 13.80 21.21 30.89
C GLU A 525 14.39 20.56 29.63
N LEU A 526 15.05 21.33 28.75
CA LEU A 526 15.80 20.77 27.63
C LEU A 526 16.97 19.91 28.09
N LEU A 527 17.74 20.34 29.09
CA LEU A 527 18.82 19.53 29.64
C LEU A 527 18.29 18.25 30.29
N ASP A 528 17.23 18.36 31.10
CA ASP A 528 16.56 17.22 31.73
C ASP A 528 16.03 16.24 30.67
N TYR A 529 15.48 16.75 29.57
CA TYR A 529 15.01 15.95 28.43
C TYR A 529 16.15 15.23 27.71
N LEU A 530 17.29 15.89 27.48
CA LEU A 530 18.45 15.30 26.80
C LEU A 530 19.05 14.13 27.58
N VAL A 531 19.05 14.19 28.91
CA VAL A 531 19.61 13.13 29.77
C VAL A 531 18.58 12.10 30.24
N ALA A 532 17.29 12.35 30.04
CA ALA A 532 16.25 11.35 30.28
C ALA A 532 16.51 10.09 29.44
N THR A 533 16.22 8.93 30.01
CA THR A 533 16.55 7.64 29.40
C THR A 533 15.33 6.91 28.86
N SER A 534 15.50 6.20 27.76
CA SER A 534 14.53 5.23 27.26
C SER A 534 14.41 4.02 28.21
N PRO A 535 13.46 3.09 27.99
CA PRO A 535 13.32 1.88 28.82
C PRO A 535 14.56 0.98 28.86
N THR A 536 15.44 1.07 27.86
CA THR A 536 16.72 0.34 27.79
C THR A 536 17.86 1.05 28.54
N GLY A 537 17.60 2.25 29.09
CA GLY A 537 18.59 3.05 29.82
C GLY A 537 19.45 3.96 28.93
N VAL A 538 19.13 4.08 27.62
CA VAL A 538 19.86 4.95 26.69
C VAL A 538 19.39 6.40 26.83
N PRO A 539 20.29 7.39 26.98
CA PRO A 539 19.89 8.79 27.12
C PRO A 539 19.37 9.37 25.79
N ASN A 540 18.40 10.27 25.83
CA ASN A 540 17.76 10.85 24.65
C ASN A 540 18.73 11.60 23.72
N TYR A 541 19.83 12.17 24.25
CA TYR A 541 20.85 12.82 23.42
C TYR A 541 21.56 11.86 22.46
N SER A 542 21.37 10.54 22.60
CA SER A 542 21.73 9.53 21.59
C SER A 542 21.11 9.82 20.21
N MET A 543 19.99 10.53 20.15
CA MET A 543 19.25 10.88 18.95
C MET A 543 19.67 12.23 18.34
N LEU A 544 20.71 12.88 18.88
CA LEU A 544 21.28 14.08 18.27
C LEU A 544 21.79 13.76 16.85
N SER A 545 21.54 14.70 15.94
CA SER A 545 22.03 14.72 14.56
C SER A 545 22.52 16.13 14.25
N LYS A 546 23.08 16.36 13.06
CA LYS A 546 23.51 17.71 12.64
C LYS A 546 22.43 18.78 12.84
N GLU A 547 21.18 18.46 12.51
CA GLU A 547 20.05 19.39 12.60
C GLU A 547 19.80 19.82 14.05
N THR A 548 19.59 18.86 14.96
CA THR A 548 19.30 19.15 16.38
C THR A 548 20.52 19.65 17.14
N GLN A 549 21.71 19.17 16.82
CA GLN A 549 22.98 19.68 17.35
C GLN A 549 23.12 21.17 17.03
N ASN A 550 22.89 21.56 15.78
CA ASN A 550 22.96 22.97 15.37
C ASN A 550 21.87 23.81 16.04
N TYR A 551 20.63 23.34 16.08
CA TYR A 551 19.53 24.05 16.74
C TYR A 551 19.83 24.39 18.19
N ILE A 552 20.55 23.52 18.92
CA ILE A 552 20.93 23.78 20.30
C ILE A 552 22.19 24.66 20.37
N ALA A 553 23.26 24.32 19.65
CA ALA A 553 24.57 24.95 19.76
C ALA A 553 24.61 26.40 19.28
N TYR A 554 23.76 26.76 18.31
CA TYR A 554 23.62 28.11 17.78
C TYR A 554 22.46 28.89 18.41
N ASN A 555 21.72 28.30 19.36
CA ASN A 555 20.59 28.98 19.98
C ASN A 555 21.04 30.11 20.92
N ARG A 556 20.24 31.17 21.00
CA ARG A 556 20.39 32.22 22.03
C ARG A 556 20.38 31.67 23.46
N ASN A 557 19.70 30.55 23.71
CA ASN A 557 19.59 29.92 25.02
C ASN A 557 20.81 29.05 25.39
N TRP A 558 21.74 28.80 24.46
CA TRP A 558 22.93 27.96 24.69
C TRP A 558 23.72 28.33 25.97
N PRO A 559 24.01 29.61 26.27
CA PRO A 559 24.77 29.97 27.48
C PRO A 559 24.04 29.59 28.77
N ALA A 560 22.71 29.64 28.76
CA ALA A 560 21.90 29.20 29.90
C ALA A 560 21.94 27.67 30.03
N ILE A 561 21.83 26.94 28.91
CA ILE A 561 21.95 25.47 28.88
C ILE A 561 23.33 25.02 29.39
N GLN A 562 24.41 25.67 28.92
CA GLN A 562 25.77 25.39 29.37
C GLN A 562 25.92 25.60 30.89
N LYS A 563 25.36 26.69 31.43
CA LYS A 563 25.41 26.98 32.87
C LYS A 563 24.63 25.97 33.71
N GLU A 564 23.50 25.48 33.22
CA GLU A 564 22.75 24.40 33.87
C GLU A 564 23.53 23.07 33.82
N LEU A 565 24.19 22.76 32.71
CA LEU A 565 25.04 21.57 32.56
C LEU A 565 26.21 21.57 33.56
N GLU A 566 26.88 22.71 33.74
CA GLU A 566 27.99 22.87 34.68
C GLU A 566 27.53 22.71 36.14
N LYS A 567 26.34 23.22 36.49
CA LYS A 567 25.78 23.16 37.85
C LYS A 567 25.14 21.83 38.21
N ALA A 568 24.67 21.07 37.23
CA ALA A 568 23.92 19.84 37.48
C ALA A 568 24.78 18.82 38.24
N THR A 569 24.27 18.24 39.33
CA THR A 569 24.97 17.21 40.11
C THR A 569 24.45 15.81 39.87
N SER A 570 23.25 15.69 39.29
CA SER A 570 22.58 14.43 38.96
C SER A 570 23.06 13.79 37.64
N ILE A 571 23.74 14.54 36.78
CA ILE A 571 24.21 14.07 35.47
C ILE A 571 25.61 13.46 35.61
N PRO A 572 25.84 12.21 35.17
CA PRO A 572 27.16 11.58 35.18
C PRO A 572 28.20 12.40 34.41
N GLU A 573 29.44 12.42 34.90
CA GLU A 573 30.51 13.25 34.32
C GLU A 573 30.81 12.88 32.86
N SER A 574 30.71 11.60 32.50
CA SER A 574 30.86 11.15 31.10
C SER A 574 29.81 11.79 30.18
N GLN A 575 28.55 11.85 30.61
CA GLN A 575 27.47 12.46 29.83
C GLN A 575 27.63 13.99 29.76
N LYS A 576 28.13 14.62 30.82
CA LYS A 576 28.46 16.06 30.78
C LYS A 576 29.54 16.37 29.75
N GLN A 577 30.58 15.55 29.70
CA GLN A 577 31.66 15.69 28.72
C GLN A 577 31.15 15.47 27.30
N ASP A 578 30.31 14.46 27.08
CA ASP A 578 29.67 14.22 25.78
C ASP A 578 28.81 15.41 25.34
N LEU A 579 27.89 15.89 26.18
CA LEU A 579 27.02 17.03 25.87
C LEU A 579 27.83 18.31 25.63
N SER A 580 28.88 18.55 26.43
CA SER A 580 29.78 19.67 26.22
C SER A 580 30.52 19.56 24.89
N ARG A 581 31.03 18.38 24.53
CA ARG A 581 31.70 18.14 23.25
C ARG A 581 30.75 18.36 22.07
N LEU A 582 29.53 17.84 22.16
CA LEU A 582 28.56 17.92 21.07
C LEU A 582 27.97 19.32 20.91
N LEU A 583 27.68 20.03 22.00
CA LEU A 583 26.86 21.25 21.94
C LEU A 583 27.66 22.54 22.15
N SER A 584 28.85 22.47 22.77
CA SER A 584 29.72 23.63 22.94
C SER A 584 30.68 23.78 21.75
N ARG A 585 30.41 24.78 20.91
CA ARG A 585 31.29 25.16 19.78
C ARG A 585 32.70 25.58 20.21
N ASP A 586 32.88 25.95 21.48
CA ASP A 586 34.17 26.34 22.04
C ASP A 586 34.98 25.15 22.58
N ASN A 587 34.39 23.95 22.65
CA ASN A 587 35.10 22.77 23.08
C ASN A 587 36.14 22.36 22.03
N LEU A 588 37.38 22.13 22.46
CA LEU A 588 38.48 21.75 21.56
C LEU A 588 38.28 20.40 20.87
N GLN A 589 37.40 19.55 21.41
CA GLN A 589 37.03 18.25 20.85
C GLN A 589 35.69 18.30 20.12
N HIS A 590 35.10 19.48 19.92
CA HIS A 590 33.84 19.61 19.21
C HIS A 590 33.95 19.05 17.80
N ASP A 591 33.00 18.19 17.44
CA ASP A 591 32.86 17.62 16.12
C ASP A 591 31.38 17.56 15.73
N ASN A 592 31.11 17.62 14.43
CA ASN A 592 29.74 17.68 13.91
C ASN A 592 29.24 16.29 13.60
N LEU A 593 28.07 15.95 14.15
CA LEU A 593 27.32 14.78 13.72
C LEU A 593 26.87 14.96 12.26
N SER A 594 26.64 13.84 11.57
CA SER A 594 26.01 13.84 10.25
C SER A 594 24.54 14.23 10.35
N ALA A 595 23.99 14.82 9.28
CA ALA A 595 22.54 14.96 9.15
C ALA A 595 21.93 13.56 8.94
N ILE A 596 20.64 13.40 9.26
CA ILE A 596 19.93 12.14 9.09
C ILE A 596 18.66 12.33 8.27
N THR A 597 18.33 11.34 7.46
CA THR A 597 17.07 11.26 6.71
C THR A 597 16.69 9.81 6.47
N TRP A 598 15.43 9.57 6.12
CA TRP A 598 14.87 8.27 5.76
C TRP A 598 13.77 8.45 4.72
N SER A 599 13.40 7.38 4.04
CA SER A 599 12.34 7.44 3.04
C SER A 599 10.95 7.47 3.67
N LYS A 600 10.22 8.57 3.43
CA LYS A 600 8.78 8.72 3.77
C LYS A 600 7.85 7.81 2.95
N TYR A 601 8.39 7.11 1.95
CA TYR A 601 7.62 6.29 1.01
C TYR A 601 7.90 4.79 1.16
N SER A 602 8.80 4.42 2.08
CA SER A 602 9.23 3.03 2.25
C SER A 602 8.15 2.07 2.76
N SER A 603 7.01 2.61 3.21
CA SER A 603 5.82 1.85 3.59
C SER A 603 4.92 1.47 2.40
N LYS A 604 5.10 2.10 1.23
CA LYS A 604 4.29 1.81 0.03
C LYS A 604 4.83 0.58 -0.71
N PRO A 605 3.98 -0.15 -1.45
CA PRO A 605 4.45 -1.19 -2.36
C PRO A 605 5.37 -0.60 -3.44
N LEU A 606 6.38 -1.37 -3.84
CA LEU A 606 7.31 -0.97 -4.88
C LEU A 606 6.68 -1.17 -6.27
N LEU A 607 6.69 -0.11 -7.08
CA LEU A 607 6.09 -0.08 -8.42
C LEU A 607 6.64 -1.18 -9.33
N ASP A 608 7.94 -1.39 -9.30
CA ASP A 608 8.64 -2.42 -10.08
C ASP A 608 8.22 -3.83 -9.67
N VAL A 609 8.00 -4.07 -8.37
CA VAL A 609 7.50 -5.35 -7.85
C VAL A 609 6.09 -5.62 -8.36
N GLU A 610 5.19 -4.64 -8.31
CA GLU A 610 3.79 -4.82 -8.72
C GLU A 610 3.65 -4.96 -10.25
N LEU A 611 4.35 -4.15 -11.04
CA LEU A 611 4.39 -4.31 -12.51
C LEU A 611 4.91 -5.69 -12.92
N ASN A 612 5.93 -6.21 -12.22
CA ASN A 612 6.45 -7.54 -12.52
C ASN A 612 5.45 -8.65 -12.18
N LYS A 613 4.61 -8.50 -11.14
CA LYS A 613 3.54 -9.48 -10.86
C LYS A 613 2.56 -9.57 -12.03
N ILE A 614 2.18 -8.41 -12.59
CA ILE A 614 1.29 -8.35 -13.76
C ILE A 614 1.94 -9.02 -14.98
N ALA A 615 3.21 -8.70 -15.27
CA ALA A 615 3.95 -9.29 -16.38
C ALA A 615 4.03 -10.83 -16.27
N GLU A 616 4.21 -11.36 -15.06
CA GLU A 616 4.23 -12.81 -14.82
C GLU A 616 2.88 -13.47 -14.97
N GLY A 617 1.83 -12.85 -14.41
CA GLY A 617 0.48 -13.37 -14.56
C GLY A 617 0.10 -13.50 -16.03
N LEU A 618 0.42 -12.49 -16.84
CA LEU A 618 0.24 -12.51 -18.29
C LEU A 618 0.98 -13.69 -18.95
N GLU A 619 2.27 -13.88 -18.64
CA GLU A 619 3.08 -14.93 -19.23
C GLU A 619 2.63 -16.33 -18.80
N LEU A 620 2.37 -16.53 -17.51
CA LEU A 620 1.91 -17.81 -16.99
C LEU A 620 0.53 -18.16 -17.56
N THR A 621 -0.36 -17.18 -17.66
CA THR A 621 -1.69 -17.36 -18.28
C THR A 621 -1.54 -17.83 -19.72
N ALA A 622 -0.68 -17.18 -20.51
CA ALA A 622 -0.40 -17.62 -21.89
C ALA A 622 0.21 -19.04 -21.95
N LYS A 623 1.18 -19.35 -21.09
CA LYS A 623 1.84 -20.67 -21.03
C LYS A 623 0.84 -21.77 -20.68
N ILE A 624 0.07 -21.60 -19.61
CA ILE A 624 -0.90 -22.57 -19.13
C ILE A 624 -2.02 -22.75 -20.15
N TYR A 625 -2.52 -21.65 -20.73
CA TYR A 625 -3.57 -21.71 -21.75
C TYR A 625 -3.12 -22.56 -22.95
N ASN A 626 -1.89 -22.37 -23.42
CA ASN A 626 -1.31 -23.17 -24.50
C ASN A 626 -1.09 -24.65 -24.12
N GLU A 627 -0.69 -24.93 -22.88
CA GLU A 627 -0.49 -26.30 -22.37
C GLU A 627 -1.83 -27.07 -22.26
N LYS A 628 -2.89 -26.39 -21.76
CA LYS A 628 -4.23 -26.97 -21.62
C LYS A 628 -4.83 -27.39 -22.99
N ARG A 629 -4.47 -26.73 -24.10
CA ARG A 629 -4.98 -27.05 -25.44
C ARG A 629 -4.45 -28.36 -26.06
N GLY A 630 -3.33 -28.93 -25.60
CA GLY A 630 -2.87 -30.26 -26.01
C GLY A 630 -2.54 -30.45 -27.50
N ARG A 631 -2.74 -31.68 -28.04
CA ARG A 631 -2.29 -32.14 -29.39
C ARG A 631 -2.90 -31.38 -30.59
N GLU A 632 -3.68 -30.32 -30.37
CA GLU A 632 -4.10 -29.39 -31.43
C GLU A 632 -2.97 -28.49 -31.96
N TRP A 633 -1.76 -28.56 -31.38
CA TRP A 633 -0.57 -27.81 -31.84
C TRP A 633 -0.25 -27.95 -33.33
N TRP A 634 -0.76 -28.99 -34.00
CA TRP A 634 -0.51 -29.28 -35.42
C TRP A 634 -1.61 -28.78 -36.38
N PHE A 635 -2.77 -28.34 -35.91
CA PHE A 635 -3.90 -27.99 -36.77
C PHE A 635 -3.99 -26.48 -37.04
N LYS A 636 -3.67 -26.08 -38.28
CA LYS A 636 -3.90 -24.71 -38.79
C LYS A 636 -5.39 -24.50 -39.06
N GLY A 637 -6.05 -23.68 -38.24
CA GLY A 637 -7.41 -23.17 -38.46
C GLY A 637 -7.50 -21.73 -37.96
N SER A 638 -8.33 -20.89 -38.60
CA SER A 638 -8.38 -19.43 -38.35
C SER A 638 -8.60 -19.04 -36.88
N ARG A 639 -9.44 -19.80 -36.15
CA ARG A 639 -9.66 -19.61 -34.71
C ARG A 639 -8.48 -20.04 -33.84
N ASN A 640 -7.73 -21.06 -34.27
CA ASN A 640 -6.54 -21.50 -33.55
C ASN A 640 -5.43 -20.44 -33.66
N GLU A 641 -5.27 -19.88 -34.86
CA GLU A 641 -4.34 -18.79 -35.14
C GLU A 641 -4.71 -17.52 -34.37
N ALA A 642 -5.99 -17.12 -34.35
CA ALA A 642 -6.46 -15.97 -33.56
C ALA A 642 -6.14 -16.10 -32.06
N ARG A 643 -6.44 -17.26 -31.44
CA ARG A 643 -6.14 -17.51 -30.01
C ARG A 643 -4.64 -17.60 -29.73
N LYS A 644 -3.86 -18.13 -30.67
CA LYS A 644 -2.40 -18.17 -30.56
C LYS A 644 -1.82 -16.76 -30.60
N THR A 645 -2.24 -15.94 -31.58
CA THR A 645 -1.81 -14.54 -31.69
C THR A 645 -2.18 -13.74 -30.44
N GLN A 646 -3.36 -13.94 -29.86
CA GLN A 646 -3.71 -13.28 -28.59
C GLN A 646 -2.79 -13.69 -27.44
N CYS A 647 -2.40 -14.97 -27.33
CA CYS A 647 -1.41 -15.40 -26.33
C CYS A 647 -0.02 -14.80 -26.60
N GLU A 648 0.39 -14.67 -27.86
CA GLU A 648 1.62 -14.00 -28.26
C GLU A 648 1.59 -12.50 -27.89
N GLU A 649 0.43 -11.84 -28.00
CA GLU A 649 0.21 -10.47 -27.55
C GLU A 649 0.33 -10.32 -26.03
N LEU A 650 -0.21 -11.26 -25.23
CA LEU A 650 -0.01 -11.25 -23.77
C LEU A 650 1.48 -11.37 -23.40
N GLN A 651 2.21 -12.26 -24.09
CA GLN A 651 3.65 -12.41 -23.93
C GLN A 651 4.41 -11.15 -24.37
N ARG A 652 3.95 -10.47 -25.42
CA ARG A 652 4.50 -9.19 -25.87
C ARG A 652 4.34 -8.11 -24.79
N VAL A 653 3.14 -7.96 -24.22
CA VAL A 653 2.88 -7.00 -23.13
C VAL A 653 3.76 -7.31 -21.92
N SER A 654 3.84 -8.57 -21.51
CA SER A 654 4.74 -9.02 -20.42
C SER A 654 6.20 -8.62 -20.70
N LYS A 655 6.71 -8.87 -21.90
CA LYS A 655 8.07 -8.50 -22.30
C LYS A 655 8.30 -6.99 -22.35
N GLU A 656 7.31 -6.22 -22.77
CA GLU A 656 7.40 -4.74 -22.80
C GLU A 656 7.45 -4.17 -21.38
N ILE A 657 6.63 -4.66 -20.46
CA ILE A 657 6.68 -4.30 -19.04
C ILE A 657 8.05 -4.67 -18.46
N ASN A 658 8.54 -5.88 -18.70
CA ASN A 658 9.86 -6.28 -18.22
C ASN A 658 10.97 -5.40 -18.80
N THR A 659 10.90 -5.03 -20.08
CA THR A 659 11.89 -4.11 -20.68
C THR A 659 11.85 -2.73 -20.04
N LEU A 660 10.66 -2.23 -19.68
CA LEU A 660 10.51 -0.98 -18.91
C LEU A 660 11.25 -1.09 -17.58
N LEU A 661 11.07 -2.19 -16.84
CA LEU A 661 11.69 -2.42 -15.53
C LEU A 661 13.23 -2.54 -15.56
N GLN A 662 13.84 -2.74 -16.75
CA GLN A 662 15.31 -2.74 -16.90
C GLN A 662 15.92 -1.34 -16.94
N SER A 663 15.11 -0.30 -17.14
CA SER A 663 15.63 1.06 -17.24
C SER A 663 16.13 1.53 -15.87
N GLU A 664 17.40 1.96 -15.79
CA GLU A 664 18.02 2.48 -14.56
C GLU A 664 17.41 3.82 -14.11
N SER A 665 16.66 4.49 -14.99
CA SER A 665 16.02 5.77 -14.72
C SER A 665 14.61 5.78 -15.31
N LEU A 666 13.64 5.27 -14.55
CA LEU A 666 12.22 5.38 -14.90
C LEU A 666 11.71 6.78 -14.58
N THR A 667 11.02 7.40 -15.54
CA THR A 667 10.21 8.58 -15.29
C THR A 667 8.73 8.21 -15.19
N LYS A 668 7.95 9.07 -14.50
CA LYS A 668 6.49 8.98 -14.45
C LYS A 668 5.87 8.86 -15.85
N SER A 669 6.35 9.67 -16.80
CA SER A 669 5.84 9.67 -18.18
C SER A 669 6.11 8.35 -18.90
N GLN A 670 7.31 7.78 -18.78
CA GLN A 670 7.66 6.49 -19.41
C GLN A 670 6.80 5.34 -18.88
N VAL A 671 6.56 5.32 -17.56
CA VAL A 671 5.69 4.31 -16.93
C VAL A 671 4.27 4.44 -17.46
N LEU A 672 3.69 5.64 -17.38
CA LEU A 672 2.31 5.86 -17.82
C LEU A 672 2.13 5.53 -19.30
N GLU A 673 3.04 5.96 -20.18
CA GLU A 673 2.98 5.66 -21.61
C GLU A 673 2.96 4.15 -21.88
N LYS A 674 3.87 3.39 -21.26
CA LYS A 674 3.95 1.94 -21.44
C LYS A 674 2.75 1.19 -20.85
N VAL A 675 2.28 1.61 -19.68
CA VAL A 675 1.10 1.01 -19.04
C VAL A 675 -0.16 1.28 -19.87
N LEU A 676 -0.34 2.49 -20.39
CA LEU A 676 -1.49 2.82 -21.25
C LEU A 676 -1.48 2.05 -22.59
N ASN A 677 -0.31 1.93 -23.24
CA ASN A 677 -0.17 1.11 -24.45
C ASN A 677 -0.48 -0.39 -24.18
N SER A 678 -0.12 -0.88 -23.00
CA SER A 678 -0.43 -2.24 -22.55
C SER A 678 -1.94 -2.41 -22.34
N ILE A 679 -2.60 -1.45 -21.67
CA ILE A 679 -4.06 -1.42 -21.48
C ILE A 679 -4.79 -1.44 -22.83
N GLU A 680 -4.37 -0.63 -23.79
CA GLU A 680 -4.98 -0.58 -25.13
C GLU A 680 -4.87 -1.93 -25.86
N THR A 681 -3.72 -2.60 -25.73
CA THR A 681 -3.51 -3.94 -26.29
C THR A 681 -4.47 -4.95 -25.66
N LEU A 682 -4.62 -4.93 -24.33
CA LEU A 682 -5.54 -5.82 -23.62
C LEU A 682 -7.02 -5.53 -23.96
N ASP A 683 -7.41 -4.25 -24.07
CA ASP A 683 -8.76 -3.86 -24.51
C ASP A 683 -9.05 -4.30 -25.94
N LYS A 684 -8.05 -4.29 -26.84
CA LYS A 684 -8.21 -4.84 -28.19
C LYS A 684 -8.48 -6.35 -28.14
N ILE A 685 -7.75 -7.11 -27.32
CA ILE A 685 -8.00 -8.55 -27.15
C ILE A 685 -9.42 -8.81 -26.62
N ASP A 686 -9.86 -8.04 -25.62
CA ASP A 686 -11.24 -8.14 -25.06
C ASP A 686 -12.31 -7.87 -26.14
N ARG A 687 -12.11 -6.82 -26.96
CA ARG A 687 -13.01 -6.50 -28.09
C ARG A 687 -13.02 -7.59 -29.17
N ASP A 688 -11.85 -8.10 -29.54
CA ASP A 688 -11.72 -9.15 -30.54
C ASP A 688 -12.42 -10.45 -30.08
N ILE A 689 -12.28 -10.81 -28.80
CA ILE A 689 -13.00 -11.95 -28.22
C ILE A 689 -14.51 -11.69 -28.16
N SER A 690 -14.93 -10.46 -27.85
CA SER A 690 -16.36 -10.08 -27.82
C SER A 690 -17.02 -10.17 -29.20
N ALA A 691 -16.26 -9.94 -30.28
CA ALA A 691 -16.74 -10.08 -31.65
C ALA A 691 -16.96 -11.54 -32.07
N GLU A 692 -16.40 -12.50 -31.33
CA GLU A 692 -16.64 -13.91 -31.56
C GLU A 692 -17.96 -14.32 -30.90
N SER A 693 -18.96 -14.73 -31.69
CA SER A 693 -20.21 -15.28 -31.17
C SER A 693 -19.96 -16.61 -30.43
N ASN A 694 -19.73 -16.52 -29.12
CA ASN A 694 -19.42 -17.64 -28.23
C ASN A 694 -20.61 -17.98 -27.33
N TRP A 695 -20.87 -19.27 -27.13
CA TRP A 695 -22.00 -19.77 -26.32
C TRP A 695 -21.75 -19.63 -24.81
N PHE A 696 -20.48 -19.53 -24.41
CA PHE A 696 -20.02 -19.24 -23.05
C PHE A 696 -18.98 -18.13 -23.09
N GLN A 697 -18.92 -17.32 -22.03
CA GLN A 697 -17.90 -16.28 -21.89
C GLN A 697 -16.51 -16.91 -21.85
N SER A 698 -15.58 -16.38 -22.63
CA SER A 698 -14.22 -16.91 -22.73
C SER A 698 -13.46 -16.69 -21.42
N THR A 699 -12.82 -17.74 -20.89
CA THR A 699 -11.96 -17.62 -19.69
C THR A 699 -10.82 -16.64 -19.93
N LEU A 700 -10.20 -16.70 -21.12
CA LEU A 700 -9.14 -15.77 -21.53
C LEU A 700 -9.60 -14.31 -21.50
N GLN A 701 -10.87 -14.03 -21.84
CA GLN A 701 -11.41 -12.68 -21.82
C GLN A 701 -11.48 -12.12 -20.39
N LYS A 702 -11.89 -12.94 -19.42
CA LYS A 702 -11.93 -12.56 -18.01
C LYS A 702 -10.53 -12.30 -17.45
N GLU A 703 -9.57 -13.16 -17.78
CA GLU A 703 -8.15 -12.99 -17.41
C GLU A 703 -7.59 -11.67 -17.95
N VAL A 704 -7.84 -11.36 -19.22
CA VAL A 704 -7.39 -10.10 -19.85
C VAL A 704 -7.96 -8.87 -19.16
N ARG A 705 -9.24 -8.92 -18.75
CA ARG A 705 -9.87 -7.83 -17.99
C ARG A 705 -9.23 -7.65 -16.62
N LEU A 706 -8.91 -8.74 -15.93
CA LEU A 706 -8.21 -8.71 -14.64
C LEU A 706 -6.85 -8.00 -14.77
N PHE A 707 -6.01 -8.41 -15.73
CA PHE A 707 -4.71 -7.77 -15.96
C PHE A 707 -4.83 -6.30 -16.36
N ARG A 708 -5.85 -5.96 -17.16
CA ARG A 708 -6.12 -4.57 -17.53
C ARG A 708 -6.46 -3.73 -16.30
N ASP A 709 -7.30 -4.23 -15.41
CA ASP A 709 -7.74 -3.48 -14.25
C ASP A 709 -6.58 -3.33 -13.23
N GLN A 710 -5.73 -4.35 -13.08
CA GLN A 710 -4.46 -4.22 -12.35
C GLN A 710 -3.54 -3.13 -12.94
N LEU A 711 -3.43 -3.04 -14.27
CA LEU A 711 -2.64 -1.99 -14.93
C LEU A 711 -3.27 -0.59 -14.75
N LYS A 712 -4.59 -0.47 -14.69
CA LYS A 712 -5.26 0.80 -14.36
C LYS A 712 -4.95 1.26 -12.94
N ASP A 713 -4.86 0.33 -11.99
CA ASP A 713 -4.45 0.65 -10.62
C ASP A 713 -2.99 1.14 -10.57
N ILE A 714 -2.10 0.60 -11.40
CA ILE A 714 -0.71 1.10 -11.52
C ILE A 714 -0.66 2.56 -11.98
N CYS A 715 -1.60 3.02 -12.82
CA CYS A 715 -1.64 4.42 -13.25
C CYS A 715 -1.82 5.41 -12.08
N GLN A 716 -2.33 4.95 -10.93
CA GLN A 716 -2.42 5.72 -9.68
C GLN A 716 -1.08 5.65 -8.94
N LEU A 717 -0.04 6.26 -9.54
CA LEU A 717 1.35 6.13 -9.11
C LEU A 717 1.64 6.65 -7.70
N ASP A 718 0.77 7.49 -7.14
CA ASP A 718 0.82 7.96 -5.76
C ASP A 718 0.65 6.82 -4.74
N LYS A 719 0.06 5.69 -5.13
CA LYS A 719 -0.08 4.49 -4.27
C LYS A 719 1.22 3.68 -4.14
N TYR A 720 2.22 3.95 -4.99
CA TYR A 720 3.45 3.16 -5.07
C TYR A 720 4.68 4.00 -4.74
N ALA A 721 5.75 3.32 -4.34
CA ALA A 721 7.07 3.90 -4.27
C ALA A 721 7.98 3.30 -5.36
N PHE A 722 9.06 4.00 -5.69
CA PHE A 722 10.02 3.58 -6.69
C PHE A 722 11.41 3.48 -6.06
N LYS A 723 12.12 2.38 -6.32
CA LYS A 723 13.52 2.25 -5.92
C LYS A 723 14.42 2.84 -7.00
N SER A 724 15.01 4.00 -6.71
CA SER A 724 15.97 4.64 -7.61
C SER A 724 17.34 4.01 -7.45
N THR A 725 17.85 3.35 -8.49
CA THR A 725 19.22 2.83 -8.53
C THR A 725 20.26 3.95 -8.53
N LYS A 726 19.92 5.11 -9.11
CA LYS A 726 20.79 6.30 -9.13
C LYS A 726 21.03 6.90 -7.75
N LEU A 727 20.00 6.91 -6.90
CA LEU A 727 20.07 7.48 -5.55
C LEU A 727 20.27 6.42 -4.47
N ASP A 728 20.13 5.14 -4.83
CA ASP A 728 20.03 3.99 -3.93
C ASP A 728 19.00 4.23 -2.81
N GLU A 729 17.80 4.72 -3.18
CA GLU A 729 16.74 5.15 -2.26
C GLU A 729 15.35 4.81 -2.78
N ILE A 730 14.43 4.58 -1.85
CA ILE A 730 13.00 4.49 -2.13
C ILE A 730 12.43 5.91 -2.16
N ILE A 731 11.84 6.31 -3.28
CA ILE A 731 11.33 7.65 -3.54
C ILE A 731 9.92 7.61 -4.13
N SER A 732 9.27 8.77 -4.21
CA SER A 732 8.06 8.96 -5.01
C SER A 732 8.42 9.60 -6.35
N LEU A 733 7.87 9.07 -7.46
CA LEU A 733 8.05 9.68 -8.78
C LEU A 733 7.45 11.09 -8.86
N GLU A 734 6.41 11.37 -8.07
CA GLU A 734 5.83 12.71 -7.96
C GLU A 734 6.79 13.68 -7.25
N MET A 735 7.44 13.24 -6.18
CA MET A 735 8.42 14.08 -5.47
C MET A 735 9.64 14.38 -6.36
N GLU A 736 10.07 13.41 -7.17
CA GLU A 736 11.10 13.66 -8.18
C GLU A 736 10.66 14.68 -9.24
N GLU A 737 9.41 14.60 -9.70
CA GLU A 737 8.84 15.60 -10.61
C GLU A 737 8.85 17.00 -9.97
N GLN A 738 8.53 17.11 -8.68
CA GLN A 738 8.59 18.37 -7.94
C GLN A 738 10.03 18.91 -7.86
N PHE A 739 11.01 18.08 -7.48
CA PHE A 739 12.42 18.52 -7.47
C PHE A 739 12.92 18.95 -8.86
N GLN A 740 12.48 18.28 -9.92
CA GLN A 740 12.85 18.62 -11.31
C GLN A 740 12.28 19.96 -11.78
N LYS A 741 11.29 20.55 -11.09
CA LYS A 741 10.82 21.92 -11.37
C LYS A 741 11.88 22.99 -11.06
N ILE A 742 12.85 22.69 -10.19
CA ILE A 742 13.98 23.57 -9.90
C ILE A 742 15.00 23.41 -11.03
N GLN A 743 15.11 24.43 -11.90
CA GLN A 743 15.95 24.37 -13.10
C GLN A 743 17.46 24.40 -12.80
N ASP A 744 17.87 25.14 -11.77
CA ASP A 744 19.27 25.22 -11.37
C ASP A 744 19.67 23.98 -10.55
N PRO A 745 20.65 23.18 -11.03
CA PRO A 745 21.03 21.93 -10.37
C PRO A 745 21.70 22.15 -9.01
N ALA A 746 22.36 23.29 -8.78
CA ALA A 746 22.96 23.59 -7.49
C ALA A 746 21.87 23.91 -6.46
N VAL A 747 20.86 24.70 -6.85
CA VAL A 747 19.70 24.99 -5.98
C VAL A 747 18.91 23.71 -5.70
N GLN A 748 18.67 22.88 -6.72
CA GLN A 748 17.97 21.61 -6.57
C GLN A 748 18.69 20.69 -5.57
N GLN A 749 20.02 20.58 -5.67
CA GLN A 749 20.80 19.76 -4.75
C GLN A 749 20.73 20.30 -3.31
N ILE A 750 20.83 21.62 -3.12
CA ILE A 750 20.64 22.25 -1.80
C ILE A 750 19.29 21.85 -1.22
N VAL A 751 18.20 21.97 -1.98
CA VAL A 751 16.85 21.63 -1.50
C VAL A 751 16.73 20.16 -1.14
N ARG A 752 17.35 19.25 -1.89
CA ARG A 752 17.34 17.80 -1.57
C ARG A 752 18.07 17.46 -0.27
N ASP A 753 19.07 18.26 0.08
CA ASP A 753 19.86 18.09 1.30
C ASP A 753 19.23 18.81 2.51
N LEU A 754 18.14 19.57 2.31
CA LEU A 754 17.40 20.20 3.40
C LEU A 754 16.56 19.20 4.19
N PRO A 755 16.15 19.55 5.42
CA PRO A 755 15.27 18.71 6.21
C PRO A 755 13.89 18.55 5.56
N SER A 756 13.21 17.47 5.93
CA SER A 756 12.01 17.01 5.23
C SER A 756 10.80 17.95 5.24
N HIS A 757 10.79 18.98 6.10
CA HIS A 757 9.76 20.03 6.09
C HIS A 757 9.92 21.03 4.93
N CYS A 758 11.11 21.07 4.31
CA CYS A 758 11.42 21.89 3.13
C CYS A 758 11.06 21.21 1.80
N HIS A 759 10.53 19.99 1.81
CA HIS A 759 10.20 19.20 0.61
C HIS A 759 8.71 19.26 0.25
N ASN A 760 7.99 20.26 0.74
CA ASN A 760 6.59 20.48 0.38
C ASN A 760 6.49 21.39 -0.88
N ASP A 761 5.36 21.33 -1.57
CA ASP A 761 5.15 22.08 -2.83
C ASP A 761 5.38 23.59 -2.67
N GLU A 762 4.97 24.18 -1.54
CA GLU A 762 5.13 25.62 -1.30
C GLU A 762 6.59 26.03 -1.10
N ALA A 763 7.36 25.20 -0.38
CA ALA A 763 8.79 25.41 -0.20
C ALA A 763 9.54 25.29 -1.54
N ILE A 764 9.23 24.27 -2.34
CA ILE A 764 9.86 24.08 -3.66
C ILE A 764 9.55 25.28 -4.58
N GLU A 765 8.32 25.78 -4.55
CA GLU A 765 7.90 26.99 -5.28
C GLU A 765 8.59 28.27 -4.81
N PHE A 766 9.02 28.34 -3.55
CA PHE A 766 9.88 29.41 -3.05
C PHE A 766 11.32 29.24 -3.55
N PHE A 767 11.92 28.05 -3.35
CA PHE A 767 13.32 27.79 -3.68
C PHE A 767 13.63 27.93 -5.18
N LYS A 768 12.68 27.62 -6.07
CA LYS A 768 12.87 27.84 -7.52
C LYS A 768 13.08 29.33 -7.89
N THR A 769 12.75 30.26 -7.00
CA THR A 769 12.96 31.70 -7.21
C THR A 769 14.34 32.18 -6.77
N LEU A 770 15.16 31.30 -6.18
CA LEU A 770 16.47 31.62 -5.64
C LEU A 770 17.58 31.26 -6.63
N ASN A 771 18.65 32.03 -6.61
CA ASN A 771 19.93 31.62 -7.19
C ASN A 771 20.75 30.78 -6.19
N PRO A 772 21.87 30.15 -6.61
CA PRO A 772 22.68 29.29 -5.72
C PRO A 772 23.20 29.97 -4.45
N GLU A 773 23.58 31.25 -4.52
CA GLU A 773 24.10 32.01 -3.38
C GLU A 773 22.99 32.34 -2.37
N GLU A 774 21.82 32.73 -2.87
CA GLU A 774 20.62 32.96 -2.06
C GLU A 774 20.16 31.66 -1.40
N ALA A 775 20.10 30.55 -2.14
CA ALA A 775 19.70 29.25 -1.62
C ALA A 775 20.66 28.76 -0.52
N ALA A 776 21.97 28.94 -0.69
CA ALA A 776 22.96 28.59 0.33
C ALA A 776 22.80 29.42 1.61
N LYS A 777 22.48 30.73 1.48
CA LYS A 777 22.17 31.59 2.64
C LYS A 777 20.91 31.13 3.38
N VAL A 778 19.85 30.80 2.64
CA VAL A 778 18.60 30.28 3.22
C VAL A 778 18.86 28.92 3.91
N ALA A 779 19.63 28.02 3.29
CA ALA A 779 20.00 26.75 3.91
C ALA A 779 20.79 26.93 5.20
N SER A 780 21.75 27.86 5.22
CA SER A 780 22.51 28.21 6.42
C SER A 780 21.57 28.75 7.50
N TYR A 781 20.64 29.63 7.15
CA TYR A 781 19.64 30.17 8.07
C TYR A 781 18.75 29.09 8.70
N LEU A 782 18.20 28.18 7.88
CA LEU A 782 17.34 27.08 8.33
C LEU A 782 18.07 26.05 9.21
N SER A 783 19.41 26.06 9.19
CA SER A 783 20.22 25.22 10.07
C SER A 783 20.40 25.78 11.48
N LEU A 784 20.13 27.08 11.70
CA LEU A 784 20.32 27.76 12.99
C LEU A 784 19.09 27.67 13.87
N GLU A 785 17.91 27.81 13.28
CA GLU A 785 16.61 27.75 13.93
C GLU A 785 15.60 27.06 13.00
N TYR A 786 14.74 26.22 13.57
CA TYR A 786 13.65 25.60 12.82
C TYR A 786 12.66 26.66 12.32
N ARG A 787 12.43 26.68 11.01
CA ARG A 787 11.45 27.56 10.34
C ARG A 787 10.82 26.85 9.15
N GLU A 788 9.51 27.02 8.99
CA GLU A 788 8.81 26.58 7.81
C GLU A 788 8.85 27.65 6.71
N ILE A 789 9.15 27.23 5.49
CA ILE A 789 9.02 28.04 4.27
C ILE A 789 7.70 27.68 3.61
N ASN A 790 6.85 28.66 3.36
CA ASN A 790 5.51 28.49 2.78
C ASN A 790 5.17 29.65 1.84
N LYS A 791 3.96 29.65 1.25
CA LYS A 791 3.53 30.70 0.30
C LYS A 791 3.54 32.12 0.86
N SER A 792 3.48 32.29 2.19
CA SER A 792 3.51 33.60 2.84
C SER A 792 4.92 34.11 3.13
N THR A 793 5.95 33.28 2.91
CA THR A 793 7.35 33.68 3.10
C THR A 793 7.78 34.66 2.01
N ASP A 794 7.95 35.93 2.37
CA ASP A 794 8.45 36.96 1.46
C ASP A 794 9.97 36.85 1.27
N LYS A 795 10.40 36.61 0.03
CA LYS A 795 11.83 36.44 -0.33
C LYS A 795 12.67 37.64 0.13
N LYS A 796 12.17 38.85 -0.08
CA LYS A 796 12.91 40.08 0.21
C LYS A 796 13.12 40.26 1.71
N THR A 797 12.05 40.13 2.48
CA THR A 797 12.07 40.20 3.95
C THR A 797 12.99 39.13 4.52
N LEU A 798 12.92 37.89 4.02
CA LEU A 798 13.78 36.80 4.48
C LEU A 798 15.27 37.11 4.24
N LEU A 799 15.64 37.42 2.99
CA LEU A 799 17.04 37.60 2.59
C LEU A 799 17.66 38.90 3.13
N GLU A 800 16.89 40.00 3.20
CA GLU A 800 17.42 41.32 3.57
C GLU A 800 17.25 41.65 5.05
N GLN A 801 16.34 40.99 5.78
CA GLN A 801 16.03 41.33 7.18
C GLN A 801 16.21 40.15 8.14
N ASP A 802 15.52 39.03 7.89
CA ASP A 802 15.50 37.93 8.88
C ASP A 802 16.82 37.16 8.95
N ILE A 803 17.42 36.83 7.79
CA ILE A 803 18.72 36.16 7.76
C ILE A 803 19.82 37.03 8.39
N PRO A 804 20.01 38.31 7.96
CA PRO A 804 21.06 39.14 8.54
C PRO A 804 20.88 39.39 10.04
N ARG A 805 19.63 39.54 10.48
CA ARG A 805 19.29 39.70 11.91
C ARG A 805 19.71 38.48 12.73
N LEU A 806 19.34 37.28 12.30
CA LEU A 806 19.69 36.06 13.04
C LEU A 806 21.20 35.78 13.00
N PHE A 807 21.85 35.96 11.85
CA PHE A 807 23.31 35.81 11.73
C PHE A 807 24.04 36.72 12.70
N LYS A 808 23.65 37.99 12.75
CA LYS A 808 24.23 38.96 13.68
C LYS A 808 24.02 38.56 15.13
N GLU A 809 22.81 38.15 15.51
CA GLU A 809 22.49 37.72 16.87
C GLU A 809 23.41 36.56 17.31
N VAL A 810 23.50 35.51 16.48
CA VAL A 810 24.31 34.32 16.75
C VAL A 810 25.81 34.65 16.79
N ASN A 811 26.31 35.43 15.83
CA ASN A 811 27.74 35.78 15.75
C ASN A 811 28.17 36.73 16.88
N THR A 812 27.27 37.62 17.32
CA THR A 812 27.51 38.54 18.44
C THR A 812 27.74 37.78 19.75
N GLN A 813 27.11 36.61 19.92
CA GLN A 813 27.33 35.75 21.09
C GLN A 813 28.80 35.31 21.19
N LEU A 814 29.40 34.87 20.07
CA LEU A 814 30.81 34.48 20.02
C LEU A 814 31.73 35.70 20.17
N LEU A 815 31.43 36.82 19.50
CA LEU A 815 32.23 38.05 19.61
C LEU A 815 32.28 38.58 21.04
N SER A 816 31.13 38.64 21.71
CA SER A 816 31.04 39.12 23.08
C SER A 816 31.87 38.24 24.02
N LYS A 817 31.80 36.92 23.84
CA LYS A 817 32.61 35.97 24.60
C LYS A 817 34.12 36.14 24.35
N LEU A 818 34.53 36.27 23.09
CA LEU A 818 35.95 36.49 22.75
C LEU A 818 36.48 37.82 23.30
N LYS A 819 35.61 38.85 23.35
CA LYS A 819 35.94 40.15 23.98
C LYS A 819 36.09 40.01 25.49
N GLU A 820 35.17 39.31 26.17
CA GLU A 820 35.27 39.03 27.61
C GLU A 820 36.53 38.23 27.96
N GLU A 821 36.89 37.26 27.12
CA GLU A 821 38.12 36.47 27.23
C GLU A 821 39.41 37.25 26.85
N LYS A 822 39.27 38.50 26.36
CA LYS A 822 40.37 39.31 25.80
C LYS A 822 41.16 38.59 24.70
N ALA A 823 40.50 37.74 23.93
CA ALA A 823 41.10 36.95 22.87
C ALA A 823 41.23 37.70 21.53
N ILE A 824 40.53 38.84 21.38
CA ILE A 824 40.57 39.74 20.21
C ILE A 824 40.68 41.19 20.69
N ASP A 825 41.33 42.05 19.90
CA ASP A 825 41.42 43.48 20.19
C ASP A 825 40.14 44.25 19.81
N GLU A 826 40.00 45.48 20.31
CA GLU A 826 38.80 46.31 20.09
C GLU A 826 38.59 46.67 18.61
N GLN A 827 39.67 46.85 17.85
CA GLN A 827 39.60 47.24 16.43
C GLN A 827 39.07 46.09 15.57
N VAL A 828 39.55 44.87 15.82
CA VAL A 828 39.07 43.64 15.18
C VAL A 828 37.64 43.33 15.61
N HIS A 829 37.32 43.52 16.89
CA HIS A 829 35.95 43.35 17.41
C HIS A 829 34.95 44.26 16.69
N GLU A 830 35.27 45.55 16.52
CA GLU A 830 34.39 46.51 15.85
C GLU A 830 34.20 46.18 14.36
N LYS A 831 35.29 45.83 13.65
CA LYS A 831 35.23 45.38 12.25
C LYS A 831 34.39 44.11 12.07
N LEU A 832 34.59 43.10 12.90
CA LEU A 832 33.81 41.86 12.83
C LEU A 832 32.35 42.08 13.23
N SER A 833 32.06 43.00 14.15
CA SER A 833 30.69 43.38 14.50
C SER A 833 29.91 43.98 13.32
N GLN A 834 30.61 44.68 12.41
CA GLN A 834 30.03 45.21 11.17
C GLN A 834 29.81 44.16 10.08
N LEU A 835 30.51 43.01 10.17
CA LEU A 835 30.40 41.89 9.23
C LEU A 835 29.51 40.75 9.76
N ALA A 836 29.11 40.80 11.03
CA ALA A 836 28.42 39.73 11.74
C ALA A 836 27.05 39.37 11.12
N ASP A 837 26.40 40.29 10.42
CA ASP A 837 25.12 40.08 9.72
C ASP A 837 25.29 39.50 8.30
N LYS A 838 26.52 39.51 7.77
CA LYS A 838 26.84 39.09 6.39
C LYS A 838 27.51 37.72 6.31
N ILE A 839 28.17 37.28 7.39
CA ILE A 839 28.90 36.02 7.45
C ILE A 839 28.03 34.94 8.11
N ALA A 840 27.84 33.81 7.45
CA ALA A 840 27.12 32.67 8.02
C ALA A 840 27.82 32.14 9.29
N PRO A 841 27.08 31.81 10.37
CA PRO A 841 27.67 31.41 11.65
C PRO A 841 28.62 30.22 11.60
N GLU A 842 28.41 29.28 10.67
CA GLU A 842 29.30 28.14 10.42
C GLU A 842 30.69 28.55 9.91
N HIS A 843 30.83 29.73 9.30
CA HIS A 843 32.10 30.31 8.92
C HIS A 843 32.65 31.28 9.97
N PHE A 844 31.79 31.77 10.87
CA PHE A 844 32.13 32.70 11.92
C PHE A 844 32.60 31.96 13.19
N THR A 845 33.75 31.28 13.10
CA THR A 845 34.31 30.44 14.16
C THR A 845 35.55 31.05 14.79
N ARG A 846 35.93 30.61 16.01
CA ARG A 846 37.14 31.08 16.69
C ARG A 846 38.40 30.96 15.82
N ASN A 847 38.57 29.84 15.12
CA ASN A 847 39.71 29.60 14.23
C ASN A 847 39.74 30.57 13.03
N ASN A 848 38.58 30.80 12.41
CA ASN A 848 38.47 31.71 11.28
C ASN A 848 38.67 33.16 11.72
N ILE A 849 38.08 33.55 12.87
CA ILE A 849 38.29 34.86 13.48
C ILE A 849 39.78 35.09 13.74
N ILE A 850 40.49 34.14 14.35
CA ILE A 850 41.94 34.25 14.58
C ILE A 850 42.68 34.43 13.25
N LYS A 851 42.38 33.61 12.22
CA LYS A 851 42.99 33.74 10.89
C LYS A 851 42.74 35.13 10.28
N TRP A 852 41.52 35.65 10.35
CA TRP A 852 41.18 36.97 9.82
C TRP A 852 41.84 38.10 10.61
N SER A 853 42.00 37.93 11.93
CA SER A 853 42.65 38.88 12.82
C SER A 853 44.14 39.08 12.52
N THR A 854 44.81 38.07 11.94
CA THR A 854 46.23 38.20 11.53
C THR A 854 46.45 39.14 10.33
N ASN A 855 45.39 39.57 9.63
CA ASN A 855 45.47 40.47 8.48
C ASN A 855 44.29 41.47 8.50
N PRO A 856 44.35 42.52 9.34
CA PRO A 856 43.21 43.42 9.59
C PRO A 856 42.70 44.18 8.36
N GLU A 857 43.49 44.31 7.30
CA GLU A 857 43.10 44.91 6.01
C GLU A 857 42.11 44.02 5.23
N LYS A 858 42.06 42.71 5.53
CA LYS A 858 41.09 41.77 4.92
C LYS A 858 39.70 41.82 5.57
N LEU A 859 39.55 42.50 6.70
CA LEU A 859 38.29 42.65 7.44
C LEU A 859 37.42 43.81 6.92
N GLU A 860 37.59 44.21 5.66
CA GLU A 860 36.76 45.20 4.99
C GLU A 860 35.61 44.53 4.23
N GLU A 861 34.47 45.22 4.13
CA GLU A 861 33.29 44.72 3.43
C GLU A 861 33.56 44.40 1.95
N SER A 862 34.41 45.20 1.30
CA SER A 862 34.89 44.98 -0.08
C SER A 862 35.58 43.62 -0.28
N ASN A 863 36.12 43.04 0.80
CA ASN A 863 36.88 41.80 0.81
C ASN A 863 36.09 40.60 1.37
N LEU A 864 34.77 40.72 1.56
CA LEU A 864 33.90 39.65 2.10
C LEU A 864 34.03 38.32 1.33
N ASN A 865 34.09 38.41 0.00
CA ASN A 865 34.29 37.22 -0.85
C ASN A 865 35.67 36.57 -0.64
N GLU A 866 36.71 37.34 -0.32
CA GLU A 866 38.03 36.80 0.03
C GLU A 866 38.03 36.17 1.43
N LEU A 867 37.32 36.77 2.39
CA LEU A 867 37.12 36.22 3.73
C LEU A 867 36.48 34.83 3.65
N ILE A 868 35.37 34.69 2.90
CA ILE A 868 34.68 33.41 2.72
C ILE A 868 35.58 32.40 1.98
N LYS A 869 36.29 32.81 0.93
CA LYS A 869 37.24 31.95 0.20
C LYS A 869 38.43 31.52 1.06
N SER A 870 38.88 32.36 2.01
CA SER A 870 40.01 32.04 2.89
C SER A 870 39.71 30.94 3.92
N VAL A 871 38.43 30.66 4.15
CA VAL A 871 37.95 29.55 4.99
C VAL A 871 37.97 28.22 4.20
N GLN A 872 37.89 28.27 2.87
CA GLN A 872 37.95 27.11 1.97
C GLN A 872 39.42 26.81 1.59
N SER A 873 40.08 25.88 2.29
CA SER A 873 41.43 25.39 1.94
C SER A 873 41.39 24.20 0.97
N PRO A 874 42.47 23.90 0.21
CA PRO A 874 42.41 23.80 -1.24
C PRO A 874 41.97 22.42 -1.77
N THR A 875 41.01 22.42 -2.70
CA THR A 875 40.96 21.38 -3.73
C THR A 875 40.49 21.97 -5.06
N THR A 876 41.29 21.70 -6.11
CA THR A 876 41.08 21.96 -7.54
C THR A 876 41.23 23.39 -8.09
N LYS A 877 42.37 23.63 -8.75
CA LYS A 877 42.78 24.79 -9.56
C LYS A 877 41.92 25.09 -10.81
N GLN A 878 40.73 24.50 -10.96
CA GLN A 878 40.00 24.49 -12.23
C GLN A 878 38.87 25.52 -12.31
N THR A 879 38.26 25.89 -11.17
CA THR A 879 37.20 26.90 -11.07
C THR A 879 37.69 28.35 -11.18
N SER A 880 38.96 28.62 -10.83
CA SER A 880 39.56 29.95 -10.97
C SER A 880 39.77 30.40 -12.43
N LYS A 881 39.75 29.46 -13.39
CA LYS A 881 39.88 29.78 -14.82
C LYS A 881 38.52 30.17 -15.43
N GLN A 882 37.46 29.45 -15.09
CA GLN A 882 36.10 29.72 -15.57
C GLN A 882 35.52 31.03 -14.99
N PHE A 883 35.87 31.38 -13.74
CA PHE A 883 35.46 32.67 -13.16
C PHE A 883 36.23 33.87 -13.75
N ARG A 884 37.49 33.66 -14.20
CA ARG A 884 38.26 34.71 -14.90
C ARG A 884 37.78 34.94 -16.33
N GLU A 885 37.38 33.88 -17.03
CA GLU A 885 36.80 33.98 -18.37
C GLU A 885 35.42 34.67 -18.32
N ALA A 886 34.58 34.35 -17.33
CA ALA A 886 33.28 35.02 -17.13
C ALA A 886 33.41 36.49 -16.69
N MET A 887 34.39 36.84 -15.85
CA MET A 887 34.60 38.24 -15.44
C MET A 887 35.29 39.09 -16.52
N GLY A 888 36.02 38.48 -17.46
CA GLY A 888 36.57 39.16 -18.64
C GLY A 888 35.47 39.58 -19.62
N GLU A 889 34.42 38.77 -19.77
CA GLU A 889 33.26 39.09 -20.59
C GLU A 889 32.33 40.14 -19.96
N ILE A 890 32.27 40.22 -18.62
CA ILE A 890 31.41 41.18 -17.89
C ILE A 890 32.05 42.58 -17.76
N THR A 891 33.39 42.69 -17.74
CA THR A 891 34.09 43.96 -17.45
C THR A 891 34.62 44.72 -18.68
N GLY A 892 34.47 44.18 -19.89
CA GLY A 892 34.72 44.92 -21.14
C GLY A 892 36.16 45.43 -21.36
N ARG A 893 37.16 44.91 -20.64
CA ARG A 893 38.57 45.30 -20.84
C ARG A 893 39.26 44.40 -21.85
N ASN A 894 39.00 44.66 -23.13
CA ASN A 894 39.89 44.27 -24.22
C ASN A 894 40.71 45.50 -24.65
N GLU A 895 41.95 45.62 -24.18
CA GLU A 895 42.95 46.43 -24.87
C GLU A 895 44.11 45.54 -25.32
N PRO A 896 44.52 45.59 -26.60
CA PRO A 896 45.60 44.78 -27.13
C PRO A 896 46.96 45.46 -26.90
N PRO A 897 48.07 44.72 -26.73
CA PRO A 897 49.39 45.27 -26.97
C PRO A 897 49.62 45.37 -28.49
N THR A 898 49.91 46.58 -28.93
CA THR A 898 50.41 46.95 -30.26
C THR A 898 51.74 46.26 -30.59
N ASP A 899 51.85 45.82 -31.85
CA ASP A 899 53.06 45.31 -32.50
C ASP A 899 54.25 46.29 -32.43
N THR A 900 55.44 45.76 -32.10
CA THR A 900 56.70 46.13 -32.74
C THR A 900 57.65 44.94 -32.81
N LEU A 901 57.72 44.34 -34.00
CA LEU A 901 58.93 43.97 -34.76
C LEU A 901 60.24 43.70 -34.00
N GLY A 902 60.85 42.54 -34.29
CA GLY A 902 62.31 42.50 -34.49
C GLY A 902 63.06 41.26 -33.99
N HIS A 903 63.04 40.21 -34.82
CA HIS A 903 64.24 39.47 -35.29
C HIS A 903 65.13 38.62 -34.35
N THR A 904 65.12 37.31 -34.66
CA THR A 904 66.25 36.35 -34.86
C THR A 904 67.32 36.24 -33.76
N ILE A 905 67.73 35.05 -33.28
CA ILE A 905 67.98 33.74 -33.95
C ILE A 905 67.43 32.61 -33.09
#